data_AF-A0A480B3I6-F1
#
_entry.id   AF-A0A480B3I6-F1
#
_cell.length_a   1.000
_cell.length_b   1.000
_cell.length_c   1.000
_cell.angle_alpha   90.00
_cell.angle_beta   90.00
_cell.angle_gamma   90.00
#
_symmetry.space_group_name_H-M   'P 1'
#
loop_
_entity.id
_entity.type
_entity.pdbx_description
1 polymer ?
#
loop_
_entity_poly.entity_id
_entity_poly.type
_entity_poly.pdbx_seq_one_letter_code
_entity_poly.pdbx_strand_id
1 'polypeptide(L)'
;MSAIRLRQAHPADWPAVESLLIANRLPVDGAREHLSTFVLAQSGLEVVGCAGVEPRGEVALLRSVAVAPGLHRQGIGQQMVSLLLDEARRRNFKTLALLTTTARRWFEGFGFKVADRATVPAALKASAEFQGACPASADFMVLTLQSDSPSGLEALPVAVHGAGPVGLAAAAQLIERGIPFVILEAASTVGANLLDYGHVRLFSPWRYDIDPAMARLLQPTGWQSPSADELPLAGEVVQRVLEPFARLPQVASVLQLSTKVIAVTREGFDKVKSAGRENAPFVIRAVREGRTFELKARAVIDSTGTWNTPNPVGASGLPAIGEPEVADRIFYGIPDVLGTHRSRYAGQRTLVVGAGHSAANALLALAELAWQAPGTRLLWSVRSPVLTRVFGGGDADALPARGALGSSLRNLRDSGGLTFHAGLRITRIERQGDALGIVGVDADGHEQRLDGIDQIICATGQRPDLSITSELRVKLDPWLESNEALGPLIDPNLHSCGTVRPHGHRELAHPEPGLYTVGVKSYGRAPTFLMATGFEQVRSVVAALAGDLEAADRVELDLPETGVCSVGGSATEGLAGAACCGPATAGAAASAAEPTAACGPASCGTAVPASTPAAVQAVGCCGGAPRANASACCALDELKKAEGAEGCGCGTTLPPAREPARAKAACC
;
A
#
# COMPACT_ATOMS: atom_id res chain seq x y z
N MET A 1 20.75 8.41 -36.25
CA MET A 1 19.55 8.34 -37.12
C MET A 1 18.64 9.48 -36.75
N SER A 2 17.93 10.09 -37.71
CA SER A 2 16.92 11.11 -37.41
C SER A 2 15.76 10.51 -36.60
N ALA A 3 15.20 11.26 -35.66
CA ALA A 3 14.06 10.80 -34.88
C ALA A 3 12.82 10.65 -35.78
N ILE A 4 12.17 9.48 -35.72
CA ILE A 4 10.89 9.24 -36.38
C ILE A 4 9.81 10.04 -35.66
N ARG A 5 8.99 10.78 -36.41
CA ARG A 5 7.78 11.45 -35.91
C ARG A 5 6.55 10.92 -36.61
N LEU A 6 5.50 10.63 -35.84
CA LEU A 6 4.19 10.31 -36.39
C LEU A 6 3.36 11.58 -36.56
N ARG A 7 2.62 11.69 -37.66
CA ARG A 7 1.63 12.76 -37.89
C ARG A 7 0.48 12.27 -38.75
N GLN A 8 -0.62 13.03 -38.77
CA GLN A 8 -1.71 12.82 -39.73
C GLN A 8 -1.26 13.20 -41.16
N ALA A 9 -1.80 12.50 -42.15
CA ALA A 9 -1.60 12.82 -43.56
C ALA A 9 -2.42 14.04 -44.01
N HIS A 10 -1.87 14.79 -44.96
CA HIS A 10 -2.49 15.90 -45.68
C HIS A 10 -2.68 15.51 -47.16
N PRO A 11 -3.64 16.10 -47.91
CA PRO A 11 -3.81 15.81 -49.34
C PRO A 11 -2.55 15.92 -50.22
N ALA A 12 -1.58 16.74 -49.80
CA ALA A 12 -0.29 16.89 -50.47
C ALA A 12 0.66 15.68 -50.31
N ASP A 13 0.45 14.83 -49.30
CA ASP A 13 1.29 13.65 -49.05
C ASP A 13 0.99 12.47 -49.97
N TRP A 14 -0.11 12.52 -50.73
CA TRP A 14 -0.57 11.39 -51.56
C TRP A 14 0.53 10.77 -52.45
N PRO A 15 1.36 11.53 -53.20
CA PRO A 15 2.40 10.94 -54.05
C PRO A 15 3.43 10.10 -53.28
N ALA A 16 3.74 10.49 -52.04
CA ALA A 16 4.66 9.74 -51.18
C ALA A 16 4.00 8.47 -50.61
N VAL A 17 2.72 8.55 -50.22
CA VAL A 17 1.93 7.38 -49.77
C VAL A 17 1.77 6.38 -50.91
N GLU A 18 1.34 6.82 -52.09
CA GLU A 18 1.18 5.99 -53.29
C GLU A 18 2.48 5.27 -53.68
N SER A 19 3.60 6.00 -53.71
CA SER A 19 4.93 5.42 -53.96
C SER A 19 5.29 4.34 -52.93
N LEU A 20 4.99 4.57 -51.65
CA LEU A 20 5.28 3.65 -50.56
C LEU A 20 4.41 2.37 -50.61
N LEU A 21 3.15 2.49 -51.01
CA LEU A 21 2.24 1.35 -51.20
C LEU A 21 2.67 0.49 -52.40
N ILE A 22 3.00 1.12 -53.53
CA ILE A 22 3.51 0.43 -54.73
C ILE A 22 4.82 -0.31 -54.39
N ALA A 23 5.76 0.35 -53.69
CA ALA A 23 7.03 -0.25 -53.28
C ALA A 23 6.84 -1.48 -52.36
N ASN A 24 5.79 -1.49 -51.53
CA ASN A 24 5.42 -2.61 -50.65
C ASN A 24 4.44 -3.62 -51.28
N ARG A 25 4.07 -3.44 -52.56
CA ARG A 25 3.07 -4.27 -53.28
C ARG A 25 1.71 -4.32 -52.60
N LEU A 26 1.30 -3.20 -52.00
CA LEU A 26 0.00 -3.03 -51.37
C LEU A 26 -1.00 -2.36 -52.32
N PRO A 27 -2.32 -2.62 -52.17
CA PRO A 27 -3.33 -1.98 -53.01
C PRO A 27 -3.38 -0.46 -52.82
N VAL A 28 -3.58 0.26 -53.92
CA VAL A 28 -3.75 1.72 -53.96
C VAL A 28 -5.24 2.10 -54.11
N ASP A 29 -6.06 1.19 -54.65
CA ASP A 29 -7.47 1.43 -54.99
C ASP A 29 -8.31 1.82 -53.77
N GLY A 30 -8.97 2.98 -53.83
CA GLY A 30 -9.75 3.56 -52.73
C GLY A 30 -8.94 4.08 -51.53
N ALA A 31 -7.61 3.91 -51.49
CA ALA A 31 -6.80 4.43 -50.38
C ALA A 31 -6.77 5.96 -50.34
N ARG A 32 -6.80 6.62 -51.51
CA ARG A 32 -6.78 8.08 -51.66
C ARG A 32 -8.01 8.76 -51.05
N GLU A 33 -9.18 8.13 -51.16
CA GLU A 33 -10.46 8.61 -50.62
C GLU A 33 -10.45 8.69 -49.09
N HIS A 34 -9.60 7.89 -48.45
CA HIS A 34 -9.47 7.81 -47.00
C HIS A 34 -8.17 8.44 -46.48
N LEU A 35 -7.40 9.17 -47.30
CA LEU A 35 -6.11 9.74 -46.89
C LEU A 35 -6.20 10.61 -45.61
N SER A 36 -7.34 11.27 -45.35
CA SER A 36 -7.57 12.05 -44.13
C SER A 36 -7.53 11.25 -42.82
N THR A 37 -7.62 9.93 -42.86
CA THR A 37 -7.49 9.03 -41.70
C THR A 37 -6.15 8.30 -41.64
N PHE A 38 -5.19 8.65 -42.51
CA PHE A 38 -3.86 8.05 -42.51
C PHE A 38 -2.95 8.71 -41.48
N VAL A 39 -2.14 7.88 -40.83
CA VAL A 39 -0.97 8.26 -40.05
C VAL A 39 0.27 8.00 -40.91
N LEU A 40 1.18 8.97 -40.94
CA LEU A 40 2.48 8.89 -41.61
C LEU A 40 3.59 8.90 -40.57
N ALA A 41 4.61 8.06 -40.80
CA ALA A 41 5.89 8.14 -40.11
C ALA A 41 6.87 8.95 -40.97
N GLN A 42 7.47 9.97 -40.38
CA GLN A 42 8.37 10.90 -41.06
C GLN A 42 9.77 10.87 -40.44
N SER A 43 10.80 10.81 -41.29
CA SER A 43 12.21 10.92 -40.93
C SER A 43 12.78 12.18 -41.59
N GLY A 44 13.05 13.22 -40.80
CA GLY A 44 13.41 14.53 -41.37
C GLY A 44 12.25 15.13 -42.17
N LEU A 45 12.37 15.17 -43.50
CA LEU A 45 11.31 15.59 -44.43
C LEU A 45 10.68 14.43 -45.21
N GLU A 46 11.23 13.21 -45.11
CA GLU A 46 10.79 12.06 -45.90
C GLU A 46 9.72 11.23 -45.18
N VAL A 47 8.66 10.86 -45.91
CA VAL A 47 7.65 9.89 -45.44
C VAL A 47 8.23 8.48 -45.57
N VAL A 48 8.48 7.84 -44.44
CA VAL A 48 9.11 6.50 -44.33
C VAL A 48 8.14 5.41 -43.87
N GLY A 49 6.89 5.76 -43.59
CA GLY A 49 5.83 4.83 -43.23
C GLY A 49 4.45 5.44 -43.42
N CYS A 50 3.45 4.61 -43.69
CA CYS A 50 2.05 4.99 -43.67
C CYS A 50 1.17 3.86 -43.12
N ALA A 51 0.01 4.20 -42.58
CA ALA A 51 -1.05 3.27 -42.21
C ALA A 51 -2.39 4.03 -42.21
N GLY A 52 -3.48 3.39 -42.63
CA GLY A 52 -4.79 4.05 -42.75
C GLY A 52 -5.93 3.23 -42.18
N VAL A 53 -7.01 3.91 -41.80
CA VAL A 53 -8.26 3.29 -41.34
C VAL A 53 -9.43 3.80 -42.18
N GLU A 54 -10.12 2.93 -42.88
CA GLU A 54 -11.33 3.25 -43.65
C GLU A 54 -12.59 3.06 -42.77
N PRO A 55 -13.32 4.13 -42.39
CA PRO A 55 -14.53 4.03 -41.57
C PRO A 55 -15.74 3.59 -42.39
N ARG A 56 -16.53 2.64 -41.87
CA ARG A 56 -17.78 2.16 -42.49
C ARG A 56 -18.85 1.91 -41.41
N GLY A 57 -19.41 3.00 -40.89
CA GLY A 57 -20.39 2.94 -39.79
C GLY A 57 -19.71 2.60 -38.46
N GLU A 58 -20.26 1.64 -37.71
CA GLU A 58 -19.71 1.19 -36.43
C GLU A 58 -18.47 0.27 -36.56
N VAL A 59 -18.04 -0.05 -37.78
CA VAL A 59 -16.85 -0.87 -38.07
C VAL A 59 -15.89 -0.10 -38.96
N ALA A 60 -14.61 -0.46 -38.91
CA ALA A 60 -13.59 0.16 -39.74
C ALA A 60 -12.57 -0.87 -40.26
N LEU A 61 -11.91 -0.55 -41.38
CA LEU A 61 -10.91 -1.39 -42.03
C LEU A 61 -9.51 -0.77 -41.88
N LEU A 62 -8.64 -1.43 -41.11
CA LEU A 62 -7.21 -1.12 -41.08
C LEU A 62 -6.59 -1.59 -42.41
N ARG A 63 -5.99 -0.65 -43.13
CA ARG A 63 -5.45 -0.87 -44.47
C ARG A 63 -4.14 -0.12 -44.70
N SER A 64 -3.48 -0.41 -45.82
CA SER A 64 -2.35 0.38 -46.32
C SER A 64 -1.18 0.55 -45.32
N VAL A 65 -0.93 -0.48 -44.47
CA VAL A 65 0.15 -0.46 -43.47
C VAL A 65 1.48 -0.79 -44.14
N ALA A 66 2.33 0.23 -44.34
CA ALA A 66 3.58 0.14 -45.09
C ALA A 66 4.74 0.85 -44.36
N VAL A 67 5.95 0.32 -44.48
CA VAL A 67 7.20 0.95 -44.02
C VAL A 67 8.21 0.93 -45.17
N ALA A 68 9.09 1.92 -45.24
CA ALA A 68 10.09 1.99 -46.30
C ALA A 68 11.05 0.78 -46.24
N PRO A 69 11.39 0.16 -47.39
CA PRO A 69 12.40 -0.89 -47.45
C PRO A 69 13.72 -0.45 -46.77
N GLY A 70 14.25 -1.31 -45.90
CA GLY A 70 15.43 -1.01 -45.07
C GLY A 70 15.13 -0.48 -43.66
N LEU A 71 13.93 0.06 -43.39
CA LEU A 71 13.52 0.56 -42.06
C LEU A 71 12.59 -0.41 -41.28
N HIS A 72 12.38 -1.60 -41.82
CA HIS A 72 11.68 -2.70 -41.15
C HIS A 72 12.37 -3.13 -39.85
N ARG A 73 11.58 -3.66 -38.90
CA ARG A 73 12.02 -4.12 -37.55
C ARG A 73 12.56 -3.02 -36.61
N GLN A 74 12.31 -1.74 -36.91
CA GLN A 74 12.63 -0.61 -36.03
C GLN A 74 11.43 -0.07 -35.23
N GLY A 75 10.36 -0.87 -35.07
CA GLY A 75 9.15 -0.48 -34.32
C GLY A 75 8.20 0.51 -35.02
N ILE A 76 8.59 1.14 -36.13
CA ILE A 76 7.81 2.18 -36.85
C ILE A 76 6.37 1.72 -37.15
N GLY A 77 6.20 0.55 -37.76
CA GLY A 77 4.87 0.00 -38.08
C GLY A 77 4.03 -0.29 -36.83
N GLN A 78 4.66 -0.68 -35.72
CA GLN A 78 3.97 -0.94 -34.45
C GLN A 78 3.45 0.35 -33.83
N GLN A 79 4.24 1.43 -33.85
CA GLN A 79 3.81 2.74 -33.35
C GLN A 79 2.63 3.28 -34.17
N MET A 80 2.66 3.14 -35.51
CA MET A 80 1.55 3.56 -36.37
C MET A 80 0.27 2.75 -36.12
N VAL A 81 0.36 1.42 -36.02
CA VAL A 81 -0.82 0.58 -35.75
C VAL A 81 -1.38 0.86 -34.36
N SER A 82 -0.56 0.93 -33.30
CA SER A 82 -1.05 1.29 -31.96
C SER A 82 -1.80 2.62 -31.94
N LEU A 83 -1.25 3.67 -32.58
CA LEU A 83 -1.92 4.97 -32.67
C LEU A 83 -3.28 4.90 -33.37
N LEU A 84 -3.40 4.07 -34.41
CA LEU A 84 -4.67 3.84 -35.13
C LEU A 84 -5.66 3.01 -34.31
N LEU A 85 -5.21 2.06 -33.48
CA LEU A 85 -6.07 1.36 -32.52
C LEU A 85 -6.66 2.32 -31.49
N ASP A 86 -5.84 3.24 -30.96
CA ASP A 86 -6.29 4.22 -29.95
C ASP A 86 -7.21 5.30 -30.55
N GLU A 87 -6.95 5.73 -31.79
CA GLU A 87 -7.89 6.55 -32.56
C GLU A 87 -9.21 5.82 -32.80
N ALA A 88 -9.17 4.53 -33.16
CA ALA A 88 -10.37 3.75 -33.43
C ALA A 88 -11.22 3.52 -32.18
N ARG A 89 -10.58 3.31 -31.01
CA ARG A 89 -11.25 3.31 -29.69
C ARG A 89 -11.90 4.66 -29.40
N ARG A 90 -11.18 5.78 -29.55
CA ARG A 90 -11.72 7.14 -29.35
C ARG A 90 -12.91 7.47 -30.26
N ARG A 91 -12.96 6.89 -31.47
CA ARG A 91 -14.08 7.04 -32.42
C ARG A 91 -15.23 6.06 -32.19
N ASN A 92 -15.19 5.24 -31.15
CA ASN A 92 -16.22 4.23 -30.81
C ASN A 92 -16.53 3.24 -31.95
N PHE A 93 -15.53 2.82 -32.74
CA PHE A 93 -15.73 1.64 -33.59
C PHE A 93 -15.84 0.40 -32.71
N LYS A 94 -16.81 -0.47 -32.99
CA LYS A 94 -17.02 -1.75 -32.31
C LYS A 94 -16.03 -2.81 -32.75
N THR A 95 -15.66 -2.78 -34.04
CA THR A 95 -14.75 -3.77 -34.65
C THR A 95 -13.82 -3.10 -35.66
N LEU A 96 -12.53 -3.39 -35.55
CA LEU A 96 -11.56 -3.21 -36.63
C LEU A 96 -11.41 -4.51 -37.40
N ALA A 97 -11.37 -4.42 -38.72
CA ALA A 97 -11.05 -5.51 -39.62
C ALA A 97 -9.74 -5.23 -40.38
N LEU A 98 -9.12 -6.25 -40.94
CA LEU A 98 -8.06 -6.13 -41.94
C LEU A 98 -8.03 -7.34 -42.88
N LEU A 99 -7.35 -7.16 -44.02
CA LEU A 99 -6.94 -8.24 -44.91
C LEU A 99 -5.41 -8.29 -44.94
N THR A 100 -4.82 -9.49 -44.87
CA THR A 100 -3.37 -9.65 -44.93
C THR A 100 -2.94 -10.94 -45.64
N THR A 101 -1.89 -10.87 -46.45
CA THR A 101 -1.29 -12.03 -47.13
C THR A 101 0.02 -12.49 -46.48
N THR A 102 0.73 -11.60 -45.78
CA THR A 102 2.10 -11.84 -45.29
C THR A 102 2.31 -11.51 -43.82
N ALA A 103 1.39 -10.76 -43.18
CA ALA A 103 1.59 -10.19 -41.85
C ALA A 103 0.65 -10.76 -40.76
N ARG A 104 -0.05 -11.87 -41.02
CA ARG A 104 -0.98 -12.51 -40.07
C ARG A 104 -0.44 -12.61 -38.64
N ARG A 105 0.72 -13.28 -38.45
CA ARG A 105 1.35 -13.46 -37.12
C ARG A 105 1.73 -12.15 -36.43
N TRP A 106 1.95 -11.09 -37.21
CA TRP A 106 2.26 -9.77 -36.66
C TRP A 106 0.99 -9.08 -36.14
N PHE A 107 -0.12 -9.18 -36.89
CA PHE A 107 -1.43 -8.68 -36.44
C PHE A 107 -2.05 -9.49 -35.30
N GLU A 108 -1.80 -10.81 -35.23
CA GLU A 108 -2.14 -11.64 -34.05
C GLU A 108 -1.55 -11.05 -32.75
N GLY A 109 -0.36 -10.42 -32.82
CA GLY A 109 0.26 -9.71 -31.70
C GLY A 109 -0.43 -8.42 -31.24
N PHE A 110 -1.36 -7.88 -32.03
CA PHE A 110 -2.25 -6.76 -31.64
C PHE A 110 -3.65 -7.25 -31.23
N GLY A 111 -3.84 -8.57 -31.07
CA GLY A 111 -5.11 -9.18 -30.67
C GLY A 111 -6.09 -9.46 -31.83
N PHE A 112 -5.70 -9.21 -33.08
CA PHE A 112 -6.53 -9.59 -34.24
C PHE A 112 -6.63 -11.12 -34.33
N LYS A 113 -7.84 -11.62 -34.56
CA LYS A 113 -8.12 -13.06 -34.76
C LYS A 113 -8.56 -13.30 -36.19
N VAL A 114 -8.15 -14.41 -36.79
CA VAL A 114 -8.67 -14.82 -38.10
C VAL A 114 -10.15 -15.13 -37.99
N ALA A 115 -10.93 -14.62 -38.94
CA ALA A 115 -12.35 -14.88 -39.08
C ALA A 115 -12.66 -15.40 -40.49
N ASP A 116 -13.79 -16.09 -40.63
CA ASP A 116 -14.28 -16.52 -41.93
C ASP A 116 -14.67 -15.30 -42.78
N ARG A 117 -14.25 -15.26 -44.05
CA ARG A 117 -14.66 -14.23 -45.01
C ARG A 117 -16.18 -14.17 -45.21
N ALA A 118 -16.92 -15.25 -44.90
CA ALA A 118 -18.38 -15.25 -44.89
C ALA A 118 -18.97 -14.28 -43.84
N THR A 119 -18.27 -14.06 -42.71
CA THR A 119 -18.76 -13.20 -41.59
C THR A 119 -18.38 -11.73 -41.73
N VAL A 120 -17.75 -11.32 -42.84
CA VAL A 120 -17.42 -9.92 -43.13
C VAL A 120 -18.68 -9.04 -43.01
N PRO A 121 -18.69 -8.01 -42.14
CA PRO A 121 -19.80 -7.07 -42.02
C PRO A 121 -20.19 -6.46 -43.37
N ALA A 122 -21.49 -6.36 -43.65
CA ALA A 122 -22.00 -5.85 -44.93
C ALA A 122 -21.43 -4.46 -45.30
N ALA A 123 -21.20 -3.61 -44.30
CA ALA A 123 -20.61 -2.28 -44.47
C ALA A 123 -19.16 -2.30 -45.02
N LEU A 124 -18.39 -3.38 -44.79
CA LEU A 124 -17.03 -3.53 -45.29
C LEU A 124 -16.95 -4.13 -46.70
N LYS A 125 -17.99 -4.85 -47.15
CA LYS A 125 -18.07 -5.40 -48.52
C LYS A 125 -18.12 -4.31 -49.61
N ALA A 126 -18.35 -3.06 -49.21
CA ALA A 126 -18.31 -1.89 -50.08
C ALA A 126 -16.89 -1.29 -50.26
N SER A 127 -15.88 -1.76 -49.52
CA SER A 127 -14.48 -1.31 -49.70
C SER A 127 -13.85 -1.96 -50.92
N ALA A 128 -13.01 -1.20 -51.64
CA ALA A 128 -12.22 -1.69 -52.79
C ALA A 128 -11.37 -2.94 -52.44
N GLU A 129 -10.87 -3.02 -51.19
CA GLU A 129 -10.11 -4.16 -50.66
C GLU A 129 -10.91 -5.48 -50.74
N PHE A 130 -12.24 -5.43 -50.59
CA PHE A 130 -13.14 -6.58 -50.71
C PHE A 130 -13.76 -6.75 -52.10
N GLN A 131 -13.57 -5.78 -53.01
CA GLN A 131 -14.09 -5.80 -54.39
C GLN A 131 -13.06 -6.26 -55.44
N GLY A 132 -11.89 -6.76 -54.99
CA GLY A 132 -10.89 -7.39 -55.84
C GLY A 132 -9.48 -6.80 -55.73
N ALA A 133 -9.30 -5.68 -55.03
CA ALA A 133 -7.98 -5.07 -54.85
C ALA A 133 -7.05 -5.93 -53.96
N CYS A 134 -7.62 -6.70 -53.03
CA CYS A 134 -6.90 -7.70 -52.24
C CYS A 134 -7.23 -9.13 -52.74
N PRO A 135 -6.25 -10.05 -52.91
CA PRO A 135 -6.52 -11.38 -53.44
C PRO A 135 -7.44 -12.22 -52.56
N ALA A 136 -8.13 -13.18 -53.18
CA ALA A 136 -9.04 -14.11 -52.51
C ALA A 136 -8.37 -14.96 -51.40
N SER A 137 -7.04 -15.11 -51.47
CA SER A 137 -6.21 -15.88 -50.53
C SER A 137 -5.75 -15.11 -49.28
N ALA A 138 -6.02 -13.80 -49.15
CA ALA A 138 -5.62 -13.05 -47.94
C ALA A 138 -6.45 -13.48 -46.70
N ASP A 139 -5.80 -13.67 -45.56
CA ASP A 139 -6.48 -13.89 -44.27
C ASP A 139 -7.36 -12.67 -43.95
N PHE A 140 -8.63 -12.92 -43.62
CA PHE A 140 -9.51 -11.92 -43.01
C PHE A 140 -9.35 -11.99 -41.50
N MET A 141 -9.05 -10.85 -40.89
CA MET A 141 -8.83 -10.77 -39.45
C MET A 141 -9.66 -9.66 -38.83
N VAL A 142 -10.14 -9.90 -37.61
CA VAL A 142 -10.97 -8.96 -36.84
C VAL A 142 -10.42 -8.76 -35.44
N LEU A 143 -10.53 -7.54 -34.96
CA LEU A 143 -10.28 -7.12 -33.59
C LEU A 143 -11.56 -6.44 -33.08
N THR A 144 -12.25 -7.10 -32.16
CA THR A 144 -13.35 -6.49 -31.40
C THR A 144 -12.74 -5.43 -30.47
N LEU A 145 -13.08 -4.16 -30.72
CA LEU A 145 -12.61 -3.01 -29.95
C LEU A 145 -13.52 -2.69 -28.77
N GLN A 146 -14.82 -2.99 -28.90
CA GLN A 146 -15.79 -2.97 -27.82
C GLN A 146 -16.27 -4.40 -27.61
N SER A 147 -15.80 -5.06 -26.54
CA SER A 147 -16.58 -6.12 -25.92
C SER A 147 -17.94 -5.57 -25.47
N ASP A 148 -18.94 -6.44 -25.31
CA ASP A 148 -20.27 -6.04 -24.84
C ASP A 148 -20.16 -5.06 -23.66
N SER A 149 -20.94 -3.97 -23.71
CA SER A 149 -20.93 -2.96 -22.66
C SER A 149 -21.12 -3.66 -21.31
N PRO A 150 -20.24 -3.39 -20.31
CA PRO A 150 -20.28 -4.12 -19.07
C PRO A 150 -21.66 -4.00 -18.44
N SER A 151 -22.22 -5.14 -18.02
CA SER A 151 -23.60 -5.26 -17.55
C SER A 151 -23.64 -5.94 -16.19
N GLY A 152 -24.67 -5.63 -15.40
CA GLY A 152 -24.73 -6.06 -14.01
C GLY A 152 -23.60 -5.43 -13.17
N LEU A 153 -22.88 -6.26 -12.41
CA LEU A 153 -21.86 -5.81 -11.46
C LEU A 153 -20.68 -5.10 -12.13
N GLU A 154 -20.21 -5.59 -13.29
CA GLU A 154 -19.08 -5.00 -14.03
C GLU A 154 -19.36 -3.57 -14.56
N ALA A 155 -20.63 -3.18 -14.66
CA ALA A 155 -21.02 -1.83 -15.09
C ALA A 155 -20.75 -0.75 -14.01
N LEU A 156 -20.56 -1.18 -12.76
CA LEU A 156 -20.47 -0.29 -11.60
C LEU A 156 -19.01 0.07 -11.30
N PRO A 157 -18.76 1.30 -10.80
CA PRO A 157 -17.41 1.73 -10.49
C PRO A 157 -16.79 0.97 -9.32
N VAL A 158 -15.47 1.03 -9.20
CA VAL A 158 -14.76 0.80 -7.93
C VAL A 158 -14.89 2.06 -7.08
N ALA A 159 -15.33 1.93 -5.83
CA ALA A 159 -15.32 3.04 -4.88
C ALA A 159 -14.01 3.09 -4.09
N VAL A 160 -13.36 4.24 -4.06
CA VAL A 160 -12.19 4.52 -3.23
C VAL A 160 -12.62 5.43 -2.09
N HIS A 161 -12.47 4.99 -0.85
CA HIS A 161 -12.78 5.79 0.33
C HIS A 161 -11.51 6.44 0.87
N GLY A 162 -11.50 7.78 0.90
CA GLY A 162 -10.35 8.62 1.22
C GLY A 162 -9.54 9.03 -0.01
N ALA A 163 -9.16 10.31 -0.08
CA ALA A 163 -8.25 10.90 -1.07
C ALA A 163 -6.90 11.27 -0.45
N GLY A 164 -6.40 10.42 0.45
CA GLY A 164 -5.01 10.44 0.92
C GLY A 164 -4.04 9.87 -0.12
N PRO A 165 -2.73 9.79 0.18
CA PRO A 165 -1.70 9.29 -0.73
C PRO A 165 -2.05 7.92 -1.34
N VAL A 166 -2.51 6.98 -0.50
CA VAL A 166 -2.84 5.60 -0.91
C VAL A 166 -4.12 5.53 -1.74
N GLY A 167 -5.13 6.35 -1.43
CA GLY A 167 -6.37 6.41 -2.21
C GLY A 167 -6.17 7.03 -3.60
N LEU A 168 -5.33 8.07 -3.70
CA LEU A 168 -4.96 8.66 -4.98
C LEU A 168 -4.03 7.75 -5.81
N ALA A 169 -3.13 6.99 -5.17
CA ALA A 169 -2.38 5.93 -5.84
C ALA A 169 -3.32 4.82 -6.37
N ALA A 170 -4.35 4.42 -5.62
CA ALA A 170 -5.35 3.48 -6.12
C ALA A 170 -6.09 4.03 -7.36
N ALA A 171 -6.45 5.31 -7.34
CA ALA A 171 -7.03 5.99 -8.50
C ALA A 171 -6.07 6.01 -9.71
N ALA A 172 -4.77 6.24 -9.50
CA ALA A 172 -3.76 6.18 -10.57
C ALA A 172 -3.70 4.79 -11.23
N GLN A 173 -3.68 3.72 -10.42
CA GLN A 173 -3.70 2.33 -10.91
C GLN A 173 -5.01 2.01 -11.65
N LEU A 174 -6.15 2.52 -11.19
CA LEU A 174 -7.46 2.35 -11.82
C LEU A 174 -7.51 3.06 -13.20
N ILE A 175 -6.93 4.25 -13.31
CA ILE A 175 -6.77 4.98 -14.57
C ILE A 175 -5.90 4.21 -15.56
N GLU A 176 -4.71 3.75 -15.15
CA GLU A 176 -3.79 3.01 -16.03
C GLU A 176 -4.40 1.68 -16.56
N ARG A 177 -5.35 1.09 -15.82
CA ARG A 177 -6.09 -0.11 -16.23
C ARG A 177 -7.46 0.16 -16.86
N GLY A 178 -7.87 1.42 -17.01
CA GLY A 178 -9.14 1.82 -17.63
C GLY A 178 -10.40 1.38 -16.85
N ILE A 179 -10.29 1.16 -15.53
CA ILE A 179 -11.39 0.70 -14.69
C ILE A 179 -12.18 1.93 -14.18
N PRO A 180 -13.51 2.01 -14.39
CA PRO A 180 -14.33 3.10 -13.84
C PRO A 180 -14.27 3.16 -12.31
N PHE A 181 -14.17 4.36 -11.75
CA PHE A 181 -14.07 4.55 -10.30
C PHE A 181 -14.72 5.85 -9.81
N VAL A 182 -14.91 5.94 -8.49
CA VAL A 182 -15.33 7.17 -7.77
C VAL A 182 -14.49 7.30 -6.50
N ILE A 183 -14.08 8.52 -6.13
CA ILE A 183 -13.35 8.79 -4.89
C ILE A 183 -14.27 9.58 -3.94
N LEU A 184 -14.38 9.13 -2.70
CA LEU A 184 -15.20 9.76 -1.66
C LEU A 184 -14.28 10.24 -0.53
N GLU A 185 -14.15 11.56 -0.38
CA GLU A 185 -13.30 12.19 0.65
C GLU A 185 -14.18 13.02 1.60
N ALA A 186 -14.03 12.80 2.90
CA ALA A 186 -14.81 13.47 3.93
C ALA A 186 -14.41 14.95 4.11
N ALA A 187 -13.13 15.28 3.89
CA ALA A 187 -12.61 16.64 3.95
C ALA A 187 -12.92 17.47 2.69
N SER A 188 -12.75 18.79 2.78
CA SER A 188 -12.88 19.73 1.66
C SER A 188 -11.65 19.78 0.74
N THR A 189 -10.64 18.94 0.97
CA THR A 189 -9.40 18.87 0.19
C THR A 189 -8.81 17.46 0.23
N VAL A 190 -7.93 17.16 -0.73
CA VAL A 190 -7.17 15.90 -0.76
C VAL A 190 -6.03 15.91 0.26
N GLY A 191 -5.62 14.73 0.72
CA GLY A 191 -4.51 14.61 1.67
C GLY A 191 -4.74 15.29 3.02
N ALA A 192 -5.99 15.57 3.42
CA ALA A 192 -6.32 16.38 4.61
C ALA A 192 -5.58 15.94 5.89
N ASN A 193 -5.50 14.63 6.17
CA ASN A 193 -4.75 14.12 7.32
C ASN A 193 -3.26 14.55 7.29
N LEU A 194 -2.61 14.63 6.12
CA LEU A 194 -1.22 15.10 6.01
C LEU A 194 -1.11 16.61 6.21
N LEU A 195 -2.17 17.38 5.93
CA LEU A 195 -2.21 18.82 6.17
C LEU A 195 -2.32 19.16 7.68
N ASP A 196 -3.02 18.34 8.47
CA ASP A 196 -3.10 18.49 9.94
C ASP A 196 -1.72 18.50 10.62
N TYR A 197 -0.77 17.76 10.06
CA TYR A 197 0.64 17.75 10.47
C TYR A 197 1.56 18.26 9.35
N GLY A 198 1.08 19.18 8.51
CA GLY A 198 1.75 19.62 7.29
C GLY A 198 3.16 20.22 7.49
N HIS A 199 3.43 20.73 8.69
CA HIS A 199 4.72 21.26 9.16
C HIS A 199 5.75 20.18 9.55
N VAL A 200 5.35 18.92 9.67
CA VAL A 200 6.23 17.82 10.08
C VAL A 200 7.02 17.31 8.87
N ARG A 201 8.35 17.24 9.01
CA ARG A 201 9.23 16.60 8.04
C ARG A 201 9.09 15.08 8.12
N LEU A 202 8.92 14.42 6.98
CA LEU A 202 8.84 12.98 6.88
C LEU A 202 10.22 12.33 7.09
N PHE A 203 10.20 11.07 7.51
CA PHE A 203 11.40 10.25 7.69
C PHE A 203 11.85 9.54 6.40
N SER A 204 10.95 9.41 5.44
CA SER A 204 11.19 8.91 4.09
C SER A 204 11.59 10.06 3.15
N PRO A 205 12.52 9.83 2.21
CA PRO A 205 12.75 10.73 1.08
C PRO A 205 11.73 10.53 -0.04
N TRP A 206 11.59 11.55 -0.90
CA TRP A 206 10.57 11.61 -1.98
C TRP A 206 10.40 10.34 -2.81
N ARG A 207 11.47 9.56 -3.07
CA ARG A 207 11.38 8.27 -3.79
C ARG A 207 10.39 7.25 -3.19
N TYR A 208 10.07 7.35 -1.90
CA TYR A 208 9.12 6.47 -1.20
C TYR A 208 7.77 7.16 -0.92
N ASP A 209 7.65 8.45 -1.23
CA ASP A 209 6.49 9.28 -0.93
C ASP A 209 5.69 9.67 -2.19
N ILE A 210 6.18 9.28 -3.37
CA ILE A 210 5.53 9.47 -4.68
C ILE A 210 5.20 8.11 -5.29
N ASP A 211 3.93 7.86 -5.59
CA ASP A 211 3.52 6.68 -6.35
C ASP A 211 3.99 6.75 -7.82
N PRO A 212 4.60 5.68 -8.37
CA PRO A 212 5.06 5.68 -9.75
C PRO A 212 3.97 5.89 -10.82
N ALA A 213 2.72 5.46 -10.59
CA ALA A 213 1.63 5.69 -11.54
C ALA A 213 1.13 7.15 -11.49
N MET A 214 1.01 7.74 -10.29
CA MET A 214 0.76 9.19 -10.15
C MET A 214 1.84 10.01 -10.87
N ALA A 215 3.13 9.67 -10.71
CA ALA A 215 4.23 10.36 -11.39
C ALA A 215 4.13 10.25 -12.93
N ARG A 216 3.83 9.07 -13.48
CA ARG A 216 3.62 8.87 -14.93
C ARG A 216 2.43 9.66 -15.46
N LEU A 217 1.32 9.72 -14.73
CA LEU A 217 0.13 10.47 -15.12
C LEU A 217 0.32 11.99 -14.99
N LEU A 218 1.21 12.45 -14.09
CA LEU A 218 1.57 13.86 -13.94
C LEU A 218 2.56 14.36 -15.00
N GLN A 219 3.52 13.53 -15.44
CA GLN A 219 4.59 13.93 -16.36
C GLN A 219 4.11 14.70 -17.62
N PRO A 220 3.02 14.31 -18.32
CA PRO A 220 2.53 15.03 -19.51
C PRO A 220 2.03 16.45 -19.25
N THR A 221 1.74 16.80 -17.98
CA THR A 221 1.29 18.15 -17.59
C THR A 221 2.42 19.17 -17.47
N GLY A 222 3.69 18.74 -17.59
CA GLY A 222 4.87 19.56 -17.30
C GLY A 222 5.27 19.57 -15.82
N TRP A 223 4.57 18.80 -14.97
CA TRP A 223 4.94 18.57 -13.57
C TRP A 223 6.40 18.13 -13.44
N GLN A 224 7.10 18.73 -12.47
CA GLN A 224 8.50 18.45 -12.18
C GLN A 224 8.61 17.62 -10.91
N SER A 225 9.24 16.45 -11.00
CA SER A 225 9.51 15.61 -9.83
C SER A 225 10.45 16.33 -8.86
N PRO A 226 10.19 16.28 -7.55
CA PRO A 226 11.17 16.61 -6.52
C PRO A 226 12.46 15.79 -6.60
N SER A 227 13.50 16.24 -5.90
CA SER A 227 14.75 15.48 -5.75
C SER A 227 14.51 14.20 -4.96
N ALA A 228 14.91 13.04 -5.51
CA ALA A 228 14.57 11.73 -4.98
C ALA A 228 15.11 11.45 -3.56
N ASP A 229 16.17 12.14 -3.14
CA ASP A 229 16.86 11.99 -1.85
C ASP A 229 16.42 12.99 -0.77
N GLU A 230 15.65 14.02 -1.13
CA GLU A 230 15.20 15.06 -0.18
C GLU A 230 14.03 14.54 0.69
N LEU A 231 14.04 14.89 1.98
CA LEU A 231 12.98 14.59 2.94
C LEU A 231 11.90 15.69 2.91
N PRO A 232 10.68 15.45 2.40
CA PRO A 232 9.62 16.46 2.34
C PRO A 232 9.02 16.80 3.70
N LEU A 233 8.38 17.97 3.78
CA LEU A 233 7.30 18.20 4.75
C LEU A 233 6.02 17.45 4.32
N ALA A 234 5.21 16.99 5.27
CA ALA A 234 3.94 16.32 4.96
C ALA A 234 3.01 17.18 4.07
N GLY A 235 3.00 18.50 4.29
CA GLY A 235 2.25 19.45 3.47
C GLY A 235 2.80 19.61 2.05
N GLU A 236 4.11 19.43 1.84
CA GLU A 236 4.70 19.45 0.51
C GLU A 236 4.25 18.27 -0.35
N VAL A 237 4.08 17.07 0.24
CA VAL A 237 3.55 15.90 -0.47
C VAL A 237 2.15 16.21 -1.03
N VAL A 238 1.31 16.89 -0.24
CA VAL A 238 -0.02 17.31 -0.68
C VAL A 238 0.07 18.34 -1.81
N GLN A 239 0.79 19.45 -1.58
CA GLN A 239 0.88 20.57 -2.54
C GLN A 239 1.59 20.22 -3.85
N ARG A 240 2.66 19.42 -3.78
CA ARG A 240 3.53 19.11 -4.93
C ARG A 240 3.12 17.85 -5.68
N VAL A 241 2.28 16.96 -5.10
CA VAL A 241 1.91 15.68 -5.74
C VAL A 241 0.40 15.46 -5.74
N LEU A 242 -0.23 15.39 -4.57
CA LEU A 242 -1.64 14.96 -4.45
C LEU A 242 -2.60 15.97 -5.07
N GLU A 243 -2.39 17.26 -4.83
CA GLU A 243 -3.17 18.35 -5.41
C GLU A 243 -3.04 18.44 -6.94
N PRO A 244 -1.83 18.46 -7.55
CA PRO A 244 -1.65 18.35 -8.99
C PRO A 244 -2.36 17.12 -9.58
N PHE A 245 -2.27 15.97 -8.92
CA PHE A 245 -2.89 14.73 -9.38
C PHE A 245 -4.42 14.81 -9.32
N ALA A 246 -4.98 15.34 -8.22
CA ALA A 246 -6.41 15.57 -8.06
C ALA A 246 -6.98 16.57 -9.09
N ARG A 247 -6.16 17.50 -9.59
CA ARG A 247 -6.52 18.45 -10.66
C ARG A 247 -6.52 17.85 -12.07
N LEU A 248 -6.03 16.62 -12.27
CA LEU A 248 -6.14 15.95 -13.58
C LEU A 248 -7.63 15.78 -13.95
N PRO A 249 -8.08 16.09 -15.19
CA PRO A 249 -9.51 16.07 -15.55
C PRO A 249 -10.21 14.73 -15.29
N GLN A 250 -9.47 13.63 -15.47
CA GLN A 250 -9.90 12.25 -15.23
C GLN A 250 -10.03 11.86 -13.73
N VAL A 251 -9.45 12.65 -12.82
CA VAL A 251 -9.58 12.50 -11.37
C VAL A 251 -10.62 13.49 -10.84
N ALA A 252 -10.52 14.76 -11.24
CA ALA A 252 -11.41 15.84 -10.81
C ALA A 252 -12.89 15.58 -11.15
N SER A 253 -13.18 14.85 -12.24
CA SER A 253 -14.55 14.50 -12.63
C SER A 253 -15.21 13.43 -11.76
N VAL A 254 -14.44 12.67 -10.99
CA VAL A 254 -14.92 11.54 -10.15
C VAL A 254 -14.56 11.67 -8.66
N LEU A 255 -13.85 12.74 -8.29
CA LEU A 255 -13.49 13.07 -6.90
C LEU A 255 -14.62 13.86 -6.21
N GLN A 256 -15.21 13.26 -5.18
CA GLN A 256 -16.24 13.87 -4.35
C GLN A 256 -15.65 14.26 -2.99
N LEU A 257 -15.22 15.52 -2.88
CA LEU A 257 -14.83 16.16 -1.62
C LEU A 257 -16.06 16.42 -0.74
N SER A 258 -15.84 16.67 0.55
CA SER A 258 -16.88 16.93 1.57
C SER A 258 -18.00 15.87 1.62
N THR A 259 -17.63 14.62 1.34
CA THR A 259 -18.52 13.46 1.18
C THR A 259 -18.08 12.35 2.12
N LYS A 260 -18.64 12.34 3.34
CA LYS A 260 -18.29 11.36 4.38
C LYS A 260 -19.08 10.06 4.18
N VAL A 261 -18.40 8.95 3.90
CA VAL A 261 -18.98 7.61 3.99
C VAL A 261 -19.33 7.30 5.44
N ILE A 262 -20.55 6.77 5.69
CA ILE A 262 -21.05 6.43 7.02
C ILE A 262 -21.41 4.95 7.19
N ALA A 263 -21.69 4.23 6.09
CA ALA A 263 -21.96 2.79 6.12
C ALA A 263 -21.74 2.16 4.74
N VAL A 264 -21.34 0.90 4.72
CA VAL A 264 -21.21 0.08 3.51
C VAL A 264 -21.89 -1.28 3.75
N THR A 265 -22.68 -1.74 2.80
CA THR A 265 -23.36 -3.05 2.83
C THR A 265 -23.48 -3.66 1.43
N ARG A 266 -24.17 -4.79 1.29
CA ARG A 266 -24.54 -5.42 0.00
C ARG A 266 -26.01 -5.16 -0.30
N GLU A 267 -26.33 -4.86 -1.56
CA GLU A 267 -27.72 -4.59 -1.96
C GLU A 267 -28.63 -5.80 -1.69
N GLY A 268 -29.61 -5.64 -0.79
CA GLY A 268 -30.58 -6.69 -0.44
C GLY A 268 -30.10 -7.73 0.57
N PHE A 269 -28.87 -7.64 1.10
CA PHE A 269 -28.29 -8.63 2.02
C PHE A 269 -27.84 -8.01 3.35
N ASP A 270 -28.49 -8.43 4.44
CA ASP A 270 -27.90 -8.38 5.78
C ASP A 270 -26.62 -9.24 5.85
N LYS A 271 -25.76 -8.97 6.84
CA LYS A 271 -24.49 -9.69 7.05
C LYS A 271 -24.60 -11.22 7.11
N VAL A 272 -25.74 -11.76 7.55
CA VAL A 272 -25.92 -13.19 7.86
C VAL A 272 -26.24 -14.00 6.61
N LYS A 273 -27.04 -13.48 5.68
CA LYS A 273 -27.38 -14.19 4.43
C LYS A 273 -26.17 -14.37 3.50
N SER A 274 -25.96 -15.60 3.04
CA SER A 274 -24.81 -15.95 2.17
C SER A 274 -25.17 -16.14 0.69
N ALA A 275 -26.25 -16.85 0.36
CA ALA A 275 -26.50 -17.29 -1.02
C ALA A 275 -26.71 -16.11 -1.98
N GLY A 276 -25.79 -15.91 -2.93
CA GLY A 276 -25.85 -14.84 -3.94
C GLY A 276 -25.31 -13.48 -3.46
N ARG A 277 -24.85 -13.36 -2.20
CA ARG A 277 -24.31 -12.12 -1.64
C ARG A 277 -23.08 -11.64 -2.41
N GLU A 278 -22.25 -12.57 -2.85
CA GLU A 278 -21.02 -12.35 -3.60
C GLU A 278 -21.24 -11.65 -4.95
N ASN A 279 -22.42 -11.79 -5.54
CA ASN A 279 -22.79 -11.17 -6.83
C ASN A 279 -23.52 -9.83 -6.66
N ALA A 280 -23.92 -9.47 -5.44
CA ALA A 280 -24.65 -8.24 -5.17
C ALA A 280 -23.69 -7.03 -5.12
N PRO A 281 -24.08 -5.87 -5.68
CA PRO A 281 -23.25 -4.68 -5.58
C PRO A 281 -23.12 -4.18 -4.14
N PHE A 282 -22.02 -3.50 -3.86
CA PHE A 282 -21.92 -2.72 -2.63
C PHE A 282 -22.88 -1.53 -2.69
N VAL A 283 -23.58 -1.29 -1.59
CA VAL A 283 -24.32 -0.03 -1.34
C VAL A 283 -23.52 0.77 -0.34
N ILE A 284 -23.07 1.95 -0.76
CA ILE A 284 -22.29 2.87 0.06
C ILE A 284 -23.20 4.05 0.41
N ARG A 285 -23.43 4.25 1.71
CA ARG A 285 -24.19 5.37 2.24
C ARG A 285 -23.24 6.47 2.68
N ALA A 286 -23.44 7.67 2.14
CA ALA A 286 -22.59 8.82 2.40
C ALA A 286 -23.41 10.07 2.76
N VAL A 287 -22.78 11.01 3.44
CA VAL A 287 -23.33 12.33 3.77
C VAL A 287 -22.49 13.41 3.09
N ARG A 288 -23.17 14.30 2.36
CA ARG A 288 -22.58 15.50 1.75
C ARG A 288 -23.52 16.67 1.94
N GLU A 289 -23.00 17.83 2.32
CA GLU A 289 -23.81 19.06 2.54
C GLU A 289 -25.01 18.83 3.50
N GLY A 290 -24.82 17.96 4.51
CA GLY A 290 -25.87 17.57 5.47
C GLY A 290 -26.93 16.60 4.92
N ARG A 291 -26.84 16.18 3.65
CA ARG A 291 -27.78 15.24 3.01
C ARG A 291 -27.19 13.86 2.90
N THR A 292 -27.96 12.85 3.30
CA THR A 292 -27.61 11.43 3.11
C THR A 292 -28.03 10.96 1.73
N PHE A 293 -27.14 10.23 1.04
CA PHE A 293 -27.42 9.58 -0.23
C PHE A 293 -26.73 8.21 -0.31
N GLU A 294 -27.05 7.44 -1.34
CA GLU A 294 -26.47 6.13 -1.59
C GLU A 294 -25.92 6.03 -3.02
N LEU A 295 -24.85 5.27 -3.18
CA LEU A 295 -24.25 4.93 -4.47
C LEU A 295 -23.88 3.44 -4.50
N LYS A 296 -23.77 2.89 -5.71
CA LYS A 296 -23.44 1.48 -5.94
C LYS A 296 -22.04 1.32 -6.51
N ALA A 297 -21.34 0.26 -6.10
CA ALA A 297 -19.99 -0.06 -6.55
C ALA A 297 -19.80 -1.58 -6.74
N ARG A 298 -18.91 -1.97 -7.67
CA ARG A 298 -18.51 -3.38 -7.87
C ARG A 298 -17.51 -3.87 -6.82
N ALA A 299 -16.67 -2.95 -6.35
CA ALA A 299 -15.64 -3.17 -5.35
C ALA A 299 -15.41 -1.92 -4.51
N VAL A 300 -14.82 -2.09 -3.32
CA VAL A 300 -14.51 -1.01 -2.37
C VAL A 300 -13.05 -1.12 -1.93
N ILE A 301 -12.31 -0.04 -2.14
CA ILE A 301 -10.96 0.17 -1.61
C ILE A 301 -11.07 1.15 -0.45
N ASP A 302 -10.99 0.64 0.78
CA ASP A 302 -11.06 1.42 2.01
C ASP A 302 -9.66 1.90 2.41
N SER A 303 -9.39 3.18 2.11
CA SER A 303 -8.12 3.86 2.41
C SER A 303 -8.28 5.01 3.41
N THR A 304 -9.33 5.01 4.26
CA THR A 304 -9.64 6.13 5.17
C THR A 304 -8.58 6.38 6.26
N GLY A 305 -7.62 5.48 6.40
CA GLY A 305 -6.56 5.56 7.41
C GLY A 305 -7.08 5.45 8.84
N THR A 306 -6.27 5.94 9.79
CA THR A 306 -6.51 5.87 11.24
C THR A 306 -6.44 7.23 11.93
N TRP A 307 -5.94 8.27 11.26
CA TRP A 307 -5.59 9.56 11.86
C TRP A 307 -6.74 10.22 12.65
N ASN A 308 -7.94 10.20 12.08
CA ASN A 308 -9.15 10.85 12.62
C ASN A 308 -9.78 10.07 13.80
N THR A 309 -9.18 8.95 14.21
CA THR A 309 -9.61 8.13 15.34
C THR A 309 -8.43 7.92 16.31
N PRO A 310 -8.03 8.96 17.05
CA PRO A 310 -6.93 8.88 18.01
C PRO A 310 -7.23 7.91 19.16
N ASN A 311 -6.16 7.40 19.76
CA ASN A 311 -6.23 6.80 21.08
C ASN A 311 -6.41 7.92 22.14
N PRO A 312 -7.05 7.62 23.27
CA PRO A 312 -7.28 8.59 24.34
C PRO A 312 -6.01 8.86 25.15
N VAL A 313 -6.08 9.84 26.06
CA VAL A 313 -5.08 10.05 27.12
C VAL A 313 -5.15 8.92 28.16
N GLY A 314 -6.37 8.42 28.46
CA GLY A 314 -6.60 7.36 29.44
C GLY A 314 -5.83 6.06 29.17
N ALA A 315 -5.16 5.55 30.21
CA ALA A 315 -4.17 4.50 30.07
C ALA A 315 -4.72 3.12 29.64
N SER A 316 -6.02 2.89 29.85
CA SER A 316 -6.72 1.63 29.55
C SER A 316 -7.32 1.55 28.14
N GLY A 317 -7.01 2.51 27.24
CA GLY A 317 -7.58 2.57 25.88
C GLY A 317 -8.99 3.16 25.79
N LEU A 318 -9.55 3.53 26.94
CA LEU A 318 -10.75 4.36 27.12
C LEU A 318 -10.33 5.81 27.42
N PRO A 319 -11.15 6.82 27.09
CA PRO A 319 -10.97 8.18 27.62
C PRO A 319 -10.79 8.15 29.14
N ALA A 320 -9.86 8.94 29.66
CA ALA A 320 -9.79 9.17 31.10
C ALA A 320 -11.11 9.83 31.56
N ILE A 321 -11.52 9.57 32.80
CA ILE A 321 -12.72 10.22 33.36
C ILE A 321 -12.48 11.74 33.34
N GLY A 322 -13.37 12.52 32.75
CA GLY A 322 -13.18 13.97 32.56
C GLY A 322 -12.42 14.38 31.29
N GLU A 323 -11.87 13.44 30.50
CA GLU A 323 -11.17 13.73 29.24
C GLU A 323 -12.07 14.39 28.17
N PRO A 324 -13.29 13.88 27.89
CA PRO A 324 -14.22 14.54 26.97
C PRO A 324 -14.60 15.97 27.40
N GLU A 325 -14.74 16.21 28.71
CA GLU A 325 -15.18 17.47 29.30
C GLU A 325 -14.11 18.57 29.26
N VAL A 326 -12.85 18.22 28.99
CA VAL A 326 -11.73 19.17 28.82
C VAL A 326 -11.05 19.08 27.46
N ALA A 327 -11.75 18.55 26.45
CA ALA A 327 -11.23 18.42 25.09
C ALA A 327 -10.79 19.77 24.48
N ASP A 328 -11.29 20.91 24.97
CA ASP A 328 -10.82 22.27 24.63
C ASP A 328 -9.33 22.49 24.99
N ARG A 329 -8.83 21.81 26.01
CA ARG A 329 -7.44 21.88 26.49
C ARG A 329 -6.55 20.74 26.00
N ILE A 330 -7.11 19.77 25.28
CA ILE A 330 -6.35 18.66 24.68
C ILE A 330 -6.12 18.94 23.19
N PHE A 331 -4.93 18.59 22.68
CA PHE A 331 -4.66 18.47 21.26
C PHE A 331 -4.31 17.03 20.95
N TYR A 332 -5.09 16.36 20.10
CA TYR A 332 -4.83 14.99 19.66
C TYR A 332 -4.01 15.01 18.37
N GLY A 333 -2.82 14.39 18.38
CA GLY A 333 -1.91 14.39 17.22
C GLY A 333 -0.64 15.21 17.45
N ILE A 334 -0.16 15.90 16.40
CA ILE A 334 1.09 16.66 16.41
C ILE A 334 0.80 18.15 16.13
N PRO A 335 0.76 19.03 17.15
CA PRO A 335 0.50 20.44 16.92
C PRO A 335 1.69 21.16 16.28
N ASP A 336 1.40 22.20 15.50
CA ASP A 336 2.38 23.19 15.03
C ASP A 336 2.66 24.21 16.14
N VAL A 337 3.47 23.80 17.11
CA VAL A 337 3.80 24.55 18.33
C VAL A 337 4.56 25.86 18.05
N LEU A 338 5.35 25.91 16.97
CA LEU A 338 6.20 27.08 16.67
C LEU A 338 5.51 28.09 15.74
N GLY A 339 4.59 27.61 14.87
CA GLY A 339 3.78 28.43 13.98
C GLY A 339 2.36 28.66 14.51
N THR A 340 1.38 28.06 13.84
CA THR A 340 -0.07 28.33 13.99
C THR A 340 -0.62 28.14 15.40
N HIS A 341 -0.09 27.20 16.19
CA HIS A 341 -0.53 26.94 17.57
C HIS A 341 0.33 27.62 18.64
N ARG A 342 1.29 28.47 18.27
CA ARG A 342 2.21 29.14 19.21
C ARG A 342 1.51 29.84 20.37
N SER A 343 0.42 30.55 20.10
CA SER A 343 -0.38 31.27 21.12
C SER A 343 -1.06 30.33 22.12
N ARG A 344 -1.30 29.06 21.77
CA ARG A 344 -1.88 28.05 22.66
C ARG A 344 -0.89 27.52 23.70
N TYR A 345 0.41 27.60 23.43
CA TYR A 345 1.45 26.97 24.27
C TYR A 345 2.45 27.97 24.87
N ALA A 346 2.61 29.16 24.29
CA ALA A 346 3.55 30.16 24.79
C ALA A 346 3.17 30.63 26.20
N GLY A 347 4.12 30.53 27.14
CA GLY A 347 3.90 30.88 28.55
C GLY A 347 3.06 29.86 29.33
N GLN A 348 2.65 28.74 28.72
CA GLN A 348 1.77 27.74 29.32
C GLN A 348 2.55 26.52 29.87
N ARG A 349 1.95 25.81 30.82
CA ARG A 349 2.40 24.52 31.34
C ARG A 349 1.74 23.37 30.60
N THR A 350 2.47 22.76 29.67
CA THR A 350 1.95 21.77 28.72
C THR A 350 2.41 20.36 29.08
N LEU A 351 1.49 19.41 29.18
CA LEU A 351 1.77 17.99 29.36
C LEU A 351 1.70 17.24 28.03
N VAL A 352 2.80 16.62 27.60
CA VAL A 352 2.82 15.68 26.47
C VAL A 352 2.64 14.25 27.01
N VAL A 353 1.65 13.54 26.49
CA VAL A 353 1.36 12.14 26.87
C VAL A 353 1.62 11.24 25.67
N GLY A 354 2.61 10.35 25.80
CA GLY A 354 3.00 9.43 24.72
C GLY A 354 4.50 9.19 24.65
N ALA A 355 4.91 8.12 23.98
CA ALA A 355 6.30 7.65 23.93
C ALA A 355 6.84 7.43 22.49
N GLY A 356 6.08 7.84 21.47
CA GLY A 356 6.48 7.72 20.06
C GLY A 356 7.00 9.02 19.46
N HIS A 357 7.40 8.99 18.19
CA HIS A 357 7.96 10.14 17.46
C HIS A 357 7.06 11.38 17.46
N SER A 358 5.74 11.22 17.47
CA SER A 358 4.78 12.32 17.62
C SER A 358 4.97 13.11 18.92
N ALA A 359 5.23 12.41 20.04
CA ALA A 359 5.53 13.04 21.32
C ALA A 359 6.93 13.69 21.29
N ALA A 360 7.91 13.04 20.67
CA ALA A 360 9.27 13.57 20.52
C ALA A 360 9.30 14.92 19.77
N ASN A 361 8.64 15.00 18.62
CA ASN A 361 8.55 16.21 17.83
C ASN A 361 7.85 17.35 18.60
N ALA A 362 6.75 17.04 19.30
CA ALA A 362 6.03 18.03 20.11
C ALA A 362 6.89 18.55 21.29
N LEU A 363 7.63 17.68 21.98
CA LEU A 363 8.51 18.07 23.09
C LEU A 363 9.67 18.95 22.64
N LEU A 364 10.29 18.65 21.50
CA LEU A 364 11.39 19.45 20.95
C LEU A 364 10.90 20.83 20.48
N ALA A 365 9.74 20.89 19.82
CA ALA A 365 9.13 22.15 19.43
C ALA A 365 8.68 23.00 20.63
N LEU A 366 8.16 22.38 21.70
CA LEU A 366 7.87 23.06 22.97
C LEU A 366 9.14 23.55 23.67
N ALA A 367 10.24 22.80 23.61
CA ALA A 367 11.52 23.22 24.17
C ALA A 367 12.06 24.45 23.44
N GLU A 368 12.05 24.46 22.10
CA GLU A 368 12.41 25.64 21.31
C GLU A 368 11.49 26.84 21.64
N LEU A 369 10.18 26.62 21.76
CA LEU A 369 9.24 27.66 22.18
C LEU A 369 9.58 28.22 23.57
N ALA A 370 10.05 27.40 24.51
CA ALA A 370 10.42 27.85 25.85
C ALA A 370 11.68 28.74 25.89
N TRP A 371 12.58 28.61 24.92
CA TRP A 371 13.67 29.58 24.71
C TRP A 371 13.15 30.93 24.18
N GLN A 372 12.09 30.91 23.35
CA GLN A 372 11.54 32.11 22.72
C GLN A 372 10.45 32.81 23.56
N ALA A 373 9.80 32.09 24.47
CA ALA A 373 8.68 32.55 25.29
C ALA A 373 8.88 32.14 26.77
N PRO A 374 9.49 33.02 27.59
CA PRO A 374 9.65 32.77 29.02
C PRO A 374 8.33 32.46 29.72
N GLY A 375 8.37 31.54 30.68
CA GLY A 375 7.18 31.03 31.38
C GLY A 375 6.63 29.72 30.81
N THR A 376 6.94 29.38 29.54
CA THR A 376 6.58 28.06 28.97
C THR A 376 7.22 26.94 29.81
N ARG A 377 6.45 25.89 30.12
CA ARG A 377 6.88 24.72 30.89
C ARG A 377 6.41 23.44 30.20
N LEU A 378 7.33 22.48 30.05
CA LEU A 378 7.09 21.22 29.37
C LEU A 378 7.13 20.08 30.39
N LEU A 379 6.08 19.28 30.40
CA LEU A 379 5.99 18.03 31.13
C LEU A 379 5.82 16.89 30.14
N TRP A 380 6.39 15.74 30.47
CA TRP A 380 6.31 14.54 29.65
C TRP A 380 5.90 13.34 30.50
N SER A 381 4.83 12.66 30.10
CA SER A 381 4.31 11.46 30.76
C SER A 381 4.29 10.25 29.84
N VAL A 382 4.74 9.11 30.37
CA VAL A 382 4.74 7.80 29.69
C VAL A 382 4.21 6.71 30.61
N ARG A 383 3.48 5.74 30.04
CA ARG A 383 2.94 4.59 30.78
C ARG A 383 4.01 3.57 31.21
N SER A 384 5.16 3.55 30.54
CA SER A 384 6.28 2.63 30.86
C SER A 384 7.25 3.28 31.84
N PRO A 385 7.69 2.60 32.91
CA PRO A 385 8.83 3.06 33.70
C PRO A 385 10.17 2.86 32.94
N VAL A 386 10.21 1.95 31.97
CA VAL A 386 11.40 1.65 31.16
C VAL A 386 11.44 2.53 29.92
N LEU A 387 12.54 3.27 29.76
CA LEU A 387 12.72 4.31 28.74
C LEU A 387 13.53 3.90 27.50
N THR A 388 14.14 2.71 27.48
CA THR A 388 15.07 2.27 26.42
C THR A 388 14.46 2.40 25.02
N ARG A 389 13.17 2.13 24.86
CA ARG A 389 12.46 2.20 23.57
C ARG A 389 12.18 3.63 23.07
N VAL A 390 12.24 4.66 23.92
CA VAL A 390 11.82 6.03 23.54
C VAL A 390 12.94 6.85 22.93
N PHE A 391 14.20 6.57 23.30
CA PHE A 391 15.35 7.35 22.83
C PHE A 391 16.05 6.77 21.59
N GLY A 392 15.48 5.72 20.99
CA GLY A 392 15.99 5.08 19.77
C GLY A 392 17.42 4.52 19.90
N GLY A 393 17.98 4.09 18.76
CA GLY A 393 19.34 3.56 18.68
C GLY A 393 20.46 4.60 18.86
N GLY A 394 20.13 5.89 18.94
CA GLY A 394 21.12 6.97 18.87
C GLY A 394 21.86 6.92 17.53
N ASP A 395 23.19 6.98 17.57
CA ASP A 395 24.02 6.95 16.36
C ASP A 395 24.02 5.58 15.65
N ALA A 396 23.52 4.52 16.31
CA ALA A 396 23.30 3.20 15.73
C ALA A 396 21.89 3.02 15.10
N ASP A 397 21.10 4.09 15.01
CA ASP A 397 19.78 4.07 14.36
C ASP A 397 19.93 4.11 12.83
N ALA A 398 19.30 3.17 12.12
CA ALA A 398 19.35 3.09 10.66
C ALA A 398 18.77 4.32 9.93
N LEU A 399 18.02 5.18 10.63
CA LEU A 399 17.66 6.51 10.18
C LEU A 399 18.37 7.58 11.04
N PRO A 400 19.40 8.26 10.51
CA PRO A 400 20.15 9.27 11.26
C PRO A 400 19.27 10.38 11.86
N ALA A 401 18.22 10.82 11.15
CA ALA A 401 17.28 11.83 11.64
C ALA A 401 16.49 11.36 12.88
N ARG A 402 16.20 10.06 13.01
CA ARG A 402 15.50 9.49 14.16
C ARG A 402 16.43 9.25 15.34
N GLY A 403 17.66 8.80 15.08
CA GLY A 403 18.72 8.75 16.08
C GLY A 403 18.96 10.11 16.74
N ALA A 404 19.01 11.17 15.92
CA ALA A 404 19.12 12.55 16.37
C ALA A 404 17.94 12.98 17.27
N LEU A 405 16.68 12.72 16.90
CA LEU A 405 15.50 13.01 17.74
C LEU A 405 15.62 12.36 19.13
N GLY A 406 16.02 11.08 19.18
CA GLY A 406 16.19 10.33 20.42
C GLY A 406 17.30 10.91 21.32
N SER A 407 18.43 11.30 20.73
CA SER A 407 19.52 11.99 21.44
C SER A 407 19.11 13.39 21.93
N SER A 408 18.39 14.17 21.13
CA SER A 408 17.89 15.49 21.54
C SER A 408 16.92 15.39 22.72
N LEU A 409 16.04 14.39 22.75
CA LEU A 409 15.17 14.13 23.91
C LEU A 409 15.93 13.72 25.18
N ARG A 410 16.97 12.87 25.06
CA ARG A 410 17.84 12.53 26.21
C ARG A 410 18.45 13.79 26.80
N ASN A 411 19.07 14.62 25.95
CA ASN A 411 19.71 15.85 26.38
C ASN A 411 18.72 16.84 27.03
N LEU A 412 17.51 16.97 26.50
CA LEU A 412 16.46 17.85 27.06
C LEU A 412 15.96 17.38 28.43
N ARG A 413 15.86 16.06 28.65
CA ARG A 413 15.57 15.47 29.97
C ARG A 413 16.74 15.70 30.94
N ASP A 414 17.95 15.36 30.50
CA ASP A 414 19.15 15.31 31.37
C ASP A 414 19.65 16.70 31.75
N SER A 415 19.36 17.73 30.95
CA SER A 415 19.57 19.14 31.29
C SER A 415 18.48 19.73 32.21
N GLY A 416 17.47 18.96 32.60
CA GLY A 416 16.32 19.44 33.39
C GLY A 416 15.38 20.37 32.61
N GLY A 417 15.44 20.39 31.28
CA GLY A 417 14.61 21.26 30.43
C GLY A 417 13.14 20.85 30.35
N LEU A 418 12.79 19.63 30.81
CA LEU A 418 11.43 19.14 30.97
C LEU A 418 11.25 18.43 32.32
N THR A 419 10.02 18.40 32.84
CA THR A 419 9.67 17.52 33.97
C THR A 419 9.16 16.18 33.44
N PHE A 420 9.75 15.08 33.89
CA PHE A 420 9.44 13.74 33.38
C PHE A 420 8.70 12.87 34.41
N HIS A 421 7.61 12.24 33.97
CA HIS A 421 6.76 11.35 34.76
C HIS A 421 6.75 9.94 34.14
N ALA A 422 7.59 9.08 34.69
CA ALA A 422 7.71 7.68 34.29
C ALA A 422 6.56 6.83 34.85
N GLY A 423 6.13 5.79 34.14
CA GLY A 423 5.18 4.79 34.64
C GLY A 423 3.76 5.29 34.94
N LEU A 424 3.41 6.53 34.59
CA LEU A 424 2.12 7.12 34.94
C LEU A 424 0.99 6.61 34.03
N ARG A 425 0.04 5.88 34.64
CA ARG A 425 -1.17 5.37 34.02
C ARG A 425 -2.33 6.31 34.35
N ILE A 426 -2.55 7.33 33.51
CA ILE A 426 -3.61 8.34 33.70
C ILE A 426 -5.00 7.67 33.68
N THR A 427 -5.83 8.00 34.67
CA THR A 427 -7.19 7.46 34.87
C THR A 427 -8.27 8.55 34.89
N ARG A 428 -7.94 9.76 35.36
CA ARG A 428 -8.88 10.89 35.48
C ARG A 428 -8.18 12.22 35.19
N ILE A 429 -8.92 13.14 34.57
CA ILE A 429 -8.53 14.53 34.33
C ILE A 429 -9.60 15.41 34.97
N GLU A 430 -9.17 16.39 35.78
CA GLU A 430 -10.05 17.26 36.56
C GLU A 430 -9.80 18.71 36.17
N ARG A 431 -10.86 19.52 35.98
CA ARG A 431 -10.71 20.96 35.84
C ARG A 431 -10.57 21.61 37.23
N GLN A 432 -9.53 22.42 37.40
CA GLN A 432 -9.20 23.15 38.63
C GLN A 432 -9.13 24.65 38.33
N GLY A 433 -10.29 25.30 38.27
CA GLY A 433 -10.39 26.66 37.75
C GLY A 433 -9.96 26.70 36.28
N ASP A 434 -8.93 27.49 35.98
CA ASP A 434 -8.38 27.65 34.62
C ASP A 434 -7.36 26.58 34.20
N ALA A 435 -6.86 25.80 35.17
CA ALA A 435 -5.88 24.72 34.96
C ALA A 435 -6.51 23.34 35.12
N LEU A 436 -5.72 22.29 34.88
CA LEU A 436 -6.10 20.88 34.98
C LEU A 436 -5.27 20.17 36.06
N GLY A 437 -5.92 19.23 36.75
CA GLY A 437 -5.29 18.18 37.54
C GLY A 437 -5.35 16.85 36.82
N ILE A 438 -4.21 16.15 36.74
CA ILE A 438 -4.11 14.83 36.13
C ILE A 438 -3.93 13.82 37.25
N VAL A 439 -4.81 12.83 37.31
CA VAL A 439 -4.74 11.73 38.27
C VAL A 439 -4.48 10.43 37.51
N GLY A 440 -3.53 9.65 38.02
CA GLY A 440 -3.22 8.32 37.51
C GLY A 440 -2.63 7.45 38.59
N VAL A 441 -2.22 6.24 38.22
CA VAL A 441 -1.47 5.35 39.10
C VAL A 441 -0.09 5.07 38.52
N ASP A 442 0.94 4.97 39.37
CA ASP A 442 2.28 4.56 38.97
C ASP A 442 2.35 3.05 38.64
N ALA A 443 3.55 2.48 38.53
CA ALA A 443 3.74 1.05 38.28
C ALA A 443 3.28 0.17 39.46
N ASP A 444 3.51 0.63 40.69
CA ASP A 444 3.19 -0.08 41.94
C ASP A 444 1.71 0.03 42.33
N GLY A 445 0.98 0.97 41.71
CA GLY A 445 -0.45 1.18 41.91
C GLY A 445 -0.80 2.31 42.87
N HIS A 446 0.17 3.10 43.32
CA HIS A 446 -0.10 4.28 44.15
C HIS A 446 -0.68 5.41 43.29
N GLU A 447 -1.61 6.18 43.85
CA GLU A 447 -2.17 7.36 43.18
C GLU A 447 -1.09 8.44 43.04
N GLN A 448 -0.96 8.96 41.82
CA GLN A 448 -0.06 10.05 41.45
C GLN A 448 -0.90 11.20 40.89
N ARG A 449 -0.59 12.42 41.32
CA ARG A 449 -1.33 13.63 40.95
C ARG A 449 -0.40 14.71 40.39
N LEU A 450 -0.76 15.26 39.23
CA LEU A 450 -0.05 16.38 38.59
C LEU A 450 -1.02 17.56 38.45
N ASP A 451 -0.84 18.60 39.25
CA ASP A 451 -1.67 19.80 39.22
C ASP A 451 -1.06 20.93 38.38
N GLY A 452 -1.89 21.92 38.01
CA GLY A 452 -1.47 23.13 37.31
C GLY A 452 -1.08 22.90 35.85
N ILE A 453 -1.76 22.00 35.14
CA ILE A 453 -1.54 21.76 33.70
C ILE A 453 -2.51 22.61 32.87
N ASP A 454 -2.02 23.46 31.98
CA ASP A 454 -2.87 24.36 31.18
C ASP A 454 -3.38 23.72 29.88
N GLN A 455 -2.54 22.85 29.30
CA GLN A 455 -2.73 22.20 27.99
C GLN A 455 -2.19 20.77 28.00
N ILE A 456 -2.79 19.88 27.21
CA ILE A 456 -2.33 18.51 27.00
C ILE A 456 -2.10 18.26 25.50
N ILE A 457 -1.00 17.60 25.15
CA ILE A 457 -0.77 17.02 23.82
C ILE A 457 -0.88 15.51 23.93
N CYS A 458 -1.93 14.94 23.34
CA CYS A 458 -2.18 13.51 23.30
C CYS A 458 -1.52 12.90 22.06
N ALA A 459 -0.42 12.19 22.29
CA ALA A 459 0.41 11.51 21.30
C ALA A 459 0.45 9.99 21.56
N THR A 460 -0.70 9.40 21.91
CA THR A 460 -0.86 7.98 22.30
C THR A 460 -1.15 7.05 21.11
N GLY A 461 -0.96 7.53 19.88
CA GLY A 461 -1.22 6.80 18.63
C GLY A 461 -2.68 6.87 18.19
N GLN A 462 -3.03 6.05 17.19
CA GLN A 462 -4.36 6.01 16.59
C GLN A 462 -4.86 4.56 16.41
N ARG A 463 -6.06 4.41 15.85
CA ARG A 463 -6.77 3.13 15.58
C ARG A 463 -7.69 3.29 14.37
N PRO A 464 -8.12 2.21 13.69
CA PRO A 464 -9.04 2.30 12.55
C PRO A 464 -10.49 2.60 12.98
N ASP A 465 -11.25 3.29 12.12
CA ASP A 465 -12.71 3.32 12.21
C ASP A 465 -13.30 2.10 11.48
N LEU A 466 -13.86 1.18 12.25
CA LEU A 466 -14.48 -0.06 11.76
C LEU A 466 -15.99 0.09 11.54
N SER A 467 -16.63 1.17 12.03
CA SER A 467 -18.08 1.33 12.06
C SER A 467 -18.74 1.23 10.68
N ILE A 468 -18.07 1.78 9.66
CA ILE A 468 -18.52 1.77 8.26
C ILE A 468 -18.61 0.35 7.65
N THR A 469 -17.95 -0.65 8.27
CA THR A 469 -17.93 -2.06 7.81
C THR A 469 -18.81 -2.99 8.64
N SER A 470 -19.64 -2.46 9.55
CA SER A 470 -20.47 -3.26 10.47
C SER A 470 -21.28 -4.38 9.79
N GLU A 471 -21.91 -4.11 8.65
CA GLU A 471 -22.70 -5.07 7.85
C GLU A 471 -21.88 -5.89 6.83
N LEU A 472 -20.55 -5.72 6.79
CA LEU A 472 -19.64 -6.47 5.91
C LEU A 472 -18.92 -7.61 6.64
N ARG A 473 -18.53 -8.63 5.88
CA ARG A 473 -17.78 -9.79 6.37
C ARG A 473 -16.27 -9.52 6.31
N VAL A 474 -15.76 -8.78 7.29
CA VAL A 474 -14.32 -8.49 7.47
C VAL A 474 -13.60 -9.55 8.31
N LYS A 475 -12.30 -9.73 8.08
CA LYS A 475 -11.37 -10.53 8.88
C LYS A 475 -10.31 -9.61 9.48
N LEU A 476 -10.30 -9.49 10.81
CA LEU A 476 -9.41 -8.58 11.53
C LEU A 476 -8.57 -9.34 12.55
N ASP A 477 -7.35 -8.84 12.78
CA ASP A 477 -6.52 -9.27 13.91
C ASP A 477 -7.19 -8.87 15.25
N PRO A 478 -7.23 -9.76 16.28
CA PRO A 478 -8.01 -9.51 17.49
C PRO A 478 -7.54 -8.35 18.37
N TRP A 479 -6.27 -7.91 18.30
CA TRP A 479 -5.73 -6.83 19.15
C TRP A 479 -5.11 -5.67 18.39
N LEU A 480 -4.64 -5.90 17.17
CA LEU A 480 -4.18 -4.83 16.28
C LEU A 480 -5.34 -4.18 15.53
N GLU A 481 -6.47 -4.87 15.34
CA GLU A 481 -7.56 -4.44 14.45
C GLU A 481 -7.09 -4.21 13.00
N SER A 482 -5.96 -4.83 12.62
CA SER A 482 -5.41 -4.90 11.26
C SER A 482 -6.16 -5.93 10.42
N ASN A 483 -5.85 -6.06 9.13
CA ASN A 483 -6.19 -7.27 8.40
C ASN A 483 -5.60 -8.50 9.12
N GLU A 484 -6.39 -9.57 9.25
CA GLU A 484 -6.01 -10.80 9.99
C GLU A 484 -4.68 -11.40 9.49
N ALA A 485 -4.52 -11.49 8.17
CA ALA A 485 -3.31 -12.05 7.55
C ALA A 485 -2.05 -11.19 7.75
N LEU A 486 -2.20 -9.89 8.04
CA LEU A 486 -1.08 -8.99 8.31
C LEU A 486 -0.61 -9.04 9.76
N GLY A 487 -1.48 -9.40 10.72
CA GLY A 487 -1.18 -9.33 12.16
C GLY A 487 0.17 -9.98 12.53
N PRO A 488 0.40 -11.27 12.17
CA PRO A 488 1.66 -11.97 12.41
C PRO A 488 2.90 -11.39 11.68
N LEU A 489 2.72 -10.45 10.75
CA LEU A 489 3.81 -9.84 9.97
C LEU A 489 4.17 -8.42 10.47
N ILE A 490 3.26 -7.77 11.20
CA ILE A 490 3.38 -6.34 11.58
C ILE A 490 3.30 -6.08 13.09
N ASP A 491 3.03 -7.10 13.90
CA ASP A 491 2.86 -6.93 15.35
C ASP A 491 4.09 -6.24 15.98
N PRO A 492 3.92 -5.06 16.62
CA PRO A 492 5.03 -4.28 17.19
C PRO A 492 5.67 -4.91 18.44
N ASN A 493 5.18 -6.05 18.93
CA ASN A 493 5.84 -6.87 19.94
C ASN A 493 6.85 -7.86 19.32
N LEU A 494 6.73 -8.15 18.03
CA LEU A 494 7.54 -9.13 17.30
C LEU A 494 8.42 -8.50 16.21
N HIS A 495 7.91 -7.46 15.54
CA HIS A 495 8.49 -6.86 14.34
C HIS A 495 8.86 -5.39 14.53
N SER A 496 9.74 -4.91 13.65
CA SER A 496 10.04 -3.49 13.47
C SER A 496 9.91 -3.12 12.00
N CYS A 497 9.87 -1.84 11.65
CA CYS A 497 9.49 -1.39 10.30
C CYS A 497 10.46 -1.82 9.17
N GLY A 498 11.56 -2.51 9.48
CA GLY A 498 12.47 -3.10 8.49
C GLY A 498 12.29 -4.60 8.25
N THR A 499 11.50 -5.31 9.08
CA THR A 499 11.32 -6.77 8.96
C THR A 499 9.98 -7.17 8.35
N VAL A 500 9.13 -6.20 8.01
CA VAL A 500 7.81 -6.41 7.40
C VAL A 500 7.97 -6.70 5.90
N ARG A 501 7.50 -7.85 5.44
CA ARG A 501 7.51 -8.17 4.00
C ARG A 501 6.46 -7.35 3.23
N PRO A 502 6.71 -7.04 1.95
CA PRO A 502 5.68 -6.56 1.04
C PRO A 502 4.51 -7.54 1.01
N HIS A 503 3.29 -7.00 0.93
CA HIS A 503 2.04 -7.76 0.99
C HIS A 503 1.00 -7.08 0.10
N GLY A 504 0.15 -7.89 -0.51
CA GLY A 504 -0.71 -7.48 -1.62
C GLY A 504 -2.15 -7.93 -1.43
N HIS A 505 -2.85 -8.14 -2.55
CA HIS A 505 -4.29 -8.44 -2.55
C HIS A 505 -4.67 -9.65 -1.67
N ARG A 506 -3.78 -10.64 -1.51
CA ARG A 506 -4.05 -11.86 -0.72
C ARG A 506 -4.19 -11.57 0.76
N GLU A 507 -3.30 -10.76 1.32
CA GLU A 507 -3.30 -10.41 2.74
C GLU A 507 -4.32 -9.29 3.07
N LEU A 508 -4.65 -8.47 2.06
CA LEU A 508 -5.57 -7.33 2.18
C LEU A 508 -7.05 -7.69 1.92
N ALA A 509 -7.31 -8.86 1.33
CA ALA A 509 -8.66 -9.35 1.06
C ALA A 509 -9.42 -9.72 2.34
N HIS A 510 -10.74 -9.50 2.28
CA HIS A 510 -11.68 -9.94 3.31
C HIS A 510 -12.57 -11.08 2.78
N PRO A 511 -13.29 -11.82 3.66
CA PRO A 511 -14.35 -12.75 3.25
C PRO A 511 -15.49 -12.12 2.43
N GLU A 512 -15.58 -10.79 2.43
CA GLU A 512 -16.46 -9.99 1.57
C GLU A 512 -15.77 -9.72 0.21
N PRO A 513 -16.17 -10.38 -0.91
CA PRO A 513 -15.41 -10.31 -2.15
C PRO A 513 -15.35 -8.89 -2.76
N GLY A 514 -14.17 -8.44 -3.16
CA GLY A 514 -13.99 -7.08 -3.70
C GLY A 514 -14.00 -5.96 -2.64
N LEU A 515 -14.03 -6.28 -1.35
CA LEU A 515 -13.67 -5.35 -0.28
C LEU A 515 -12.18 -5.52 0.05
N TYR A 516 -11.43 -4.41 -0.02
CA TYR A 516 -10.03 -4.35 0.38
C TYR A 516 -9.82 -3.19 1.37
N THR A 517 -9.20 -3.47 2.50
CA THR A 517 -8.71 -2.42 3.42
C THR A 517 -7.24 -2.20 3.12
N VAL A 518 -6.83 -0.94 2.91
CA VAL A 518 -5.48 -0.59 2.45
C VAL A 518 -4.90 0.61 3.22
N GLY A 519 -3.62 0.88 2.99
CA GLY A 519 -2.85 1.91 3.67
C GLY A 519 -2.68 1.62 5.16
N VAL A 520 -2.42 2.66 5.95
CA VAL A 520 -2.27 2.54 7.42
C VAL A 520 -3.50 1.93 8.11
N LYS A 521 -4.68 1.93 7.46
CA LYS A 521 -5.87 1.27 8.00
C LYS A 521 -5.74 -0.25 8.02
N SER A 522 -5.09 -0.87 7.02
CA SER A 522 -4.87 -2.32 6.99
C SER A 522 -3.90 -2.79 8.08
N TYR A 523 -3.08 -1.87 8.61
CA TYR A 523 -2.18 -2.07 9.75
C TYR A 523 -2.87 -1.93 11.11
N GLY A 524 -4.11 -1.43 11.16
CA GLY A 524 -4.85 -1.21 12.39
C GLY A 524 -4.11 -0.29 13.37
N ARG A 525 -3.54 -0.87 14.43
CA ARG A 525 -2.78 -0.19 15.49
C ARG A 525 -1.26 -0.31 15.35
N ALA A 526 -0.75 -1.05 14.37
CA ALA A 526 0.69 -1.22 14.17
C ALA A 526 1.32 0.10 13.65
N PRO A 527 2.36 0.64 14.31
CA PRO A 527 2.92 1.96 14.01
C PRO A 527 3.96 1.95 12.88
N THR A 528 4.07 0.86 12.12
CA THR A 528 5.22 0.51 11.26
C THR A 528 4.97 0.73 9.77
N PHE A 529 3.93 1.48 9.41
CA PHE A 529 3.48 1.70 8.03
C PHE A 529 4.33 2.74 7.25
N LEU A 530 4.53 2.50 5.95
CA LEU A 530 5.22 3.39 5.01
C LEU A 530 4.33 3.68 3.80
N MET A 531 4.42 4.88 3.21
CA MET A 531 3.62 5.23 2.02
C MET A 531 3.94 4.34 0.81
N ALA A 532 5.22 4.03 0.57
CA ALA A 532 5.65 3.05 -0.43
C ALA A 532 4.98 1.67 -0.27
N THR A 533 4.78 1.19 0.96
CA THR A 533 4.01 -0.04 1.21
C THR A 533 2.57 0.12 0.76
N GLY A 534 1.93 1.25 1.08
CA GLY A 534 0.59 1.57 0.60
C GLY A 534 0.44 1.62 -0.93
N PHE A 535 1.45 2.14 -1.64
CA PHE A 535 1.47 2.17 -3.10
C PHE A 535 1.55 0.75 -3.69
N GLU A 536 2.39 -0.11 -3.12
CA GLU A 536 2.46 -1.53 -3.50
C GLU A 536 1.15 -2.29 -3.23
N GLN A 537 0.55 -2.07 -2.06
CA GLN A 537 -0.75 -2.65 -1.69
C GLN A 537 -1.80 -2.34 -2.76
N VAL A 538 -1.93 -1.08 -3.19
CA VAL A 538 -2.98 -0.69 -4.16
C VAL A 538 -2.65 -1.10 -5.60
N ARG A 539 -1.36 -1.14 -6.00
CA ARG A 539 -0.93 -1.75 -7.26
C ARG A 539 -1.39 -3.21 -7.36
N SER A 540 -1.12 -3.99 -6.31
CA SER A 540 -1.52 -5.41 -6.22
C SER A 540 -3.05 -5.58 -6.19
N VAL A 541 -3.76 -4.82 -5.35
CA VAL A 541 -5.23 -4.87 -5.25
C VAL A 541 -5.92 -4.50 -6.56
N VAL A 542 -5.48 -3.43 -7.23
CA VAL A 542 -6.11 -2.98 -8.47
C VAL A 542 -5.79 -3.93 -9.64
N ALA A 543 -4.64 -4.60 -9.64
CA ALA A 543 -4.37 -5.71 -10.56
C ALA A 543 -5.34 -6.89 -10.33
N ALA A 544 -5.60 -7.28 -9.08
CA ALA A 544 -6.57 -8.34 -8.77
C ALA A 544 -8.01 -7.96 -9.19
N LEU A 545 -8.43 -6.71 -8.96
CA LEU A 545 -9.73 -6.18 -9.40
C LEU A 545 -9.88 -6.10 -10.93
N ALA A 546 -8.76 -6.12 -11.67
CA ALA A 546 -8.71 -6.22 -13.14
C ALA A 546 -8.72 -7.68 -13.66
N GLY A 547 -8.67 -8.68 -12.76
CA GLY A 547 -8.49 -10.10 -13.12
C GLY A 547 -7.04 -10.49 -13.45
N ASP A 548 -6.09 -9.55 -13.33
CA ASP A 548 -4.67 -9.74 -13.60
C ASP A 548 -3.96 -10.26 -12.33
N LEU A 549 -4.26 -11.51 -11.98
CA LEU A 549 -3.73 -12.16 -10.77
C LEU A 549 -2.20 -12.36 -10.84
N GLU A 550 -1.62 -12.50 -12.03
CA GLU A 550 -0.16 -12.59 -12.19
C GLU A 550 0.51 -11.27 -11.78
N ALA A 551 0.02 -10.12 -12.24
CA ALA A 551 0.54 -8.85 -11.75
C ALA A 551 0.19 -8.57 -10.28
N ALA A 552 -0.96 -9.06 -9.80
CA ALA A 552 -1.35 -8.91 -8.41
C ALA A 552 -0.41 -9.69 -7.45
N ASP A 553 0.05 -10.88 -7.85
CA ASP A 553 0.94 -11.75 -7.07
C ASP A 553 2.44 -11.36 -7.17
N ARG A 554 2.85 -10.55 -8.15
CA ARG A 554 4.19 -9.95 -8.15
C ARG A 554 4.36 -8.98 -6.99
N VAL A 555 5.58 -8.90 -6.46
CA VAL A 555 6.02 -7.86 -5.53
C VAL A 555 6.88 -6.85 -6.30
N GLU A 556 6.49 -5.57 -6.30
CA GLU A 556 7.21 -4.48 -7.00
C GLU A 556 7.72 -3.39 -6.02
N LEU A 557 7.74 -3.69 -4.71
CA LEU A 557 8.23 -2.83 -3.64
C LEU A 557 9.74 -2.99 -3.41
N ASP A 558 10.52 -1.97 -3.77
CA ASP A 558 11.95 -1.86 -3.48
C ASP A 558 12.19 -1.04 -2.19
N LEU A 559 12.75 -1.69 -1.17
CA LEU A 559 13.16 -1.08 0.10
C LEU A 559 14.55 -1.61 0.50
N PRO A 560 15.44 -0.77 1.04
CA PRO A 560 16.76 -1.21 1.51
C PRO A 560 16.64 -2.27 2.62
N GLU A 561 17.56 -3.23 2.64
CA GLU A 561 17.56 -4.38 3.59
C GLU A 561 17.60 -3.97 5.06
N THR A 562 18.14 -2.79 5.39
CA THR A 562 18.13 -2.21 6.75
C THR A 562 16.74 -1.71 7.17
N GLY A 563 15.76 -1.72 6.26
CA GLY A 563 14.45 -1.10 6.39
C GLY A 563 14.52 0.42 6.32
N VAL A 564 13.47 1.04 5.76
CA VAL A 564 13.36 2.51 5.75
C VAL A 564 13.11 3.06 7.17
N CYS A 565 12.72 2.24 8.16
CA CYS A 565 12.36 2.69 9.53
C CYS A 565 12.69 1.67 10.66
N SER A 566 13.76 0.87 10.60
CA SER A 566 13.98 -0.23 11.58
C SER A 566 14.20 0.20 13.04
N VAL A 567 13.26 -0.12 13.93
CA VAL A 567 13.45 0.05 15.39
C VAL A 567 14.20 -1.18 15.93
N GLY A 568 15.30 -0.97 16.66
CA GLY A 568 16.07 -2.06 17.28
C GLY A 568 15.50 -2.56 18.61
N GLY A 569 15.72 -3.84 18.91
CA GLY A 569 15.47 -4.47 20.21
C GLY A 569 14.13 -5.20 20.35
N SER A 570 14.15 -6.53 20.22
CA SER A 570 13.04 -7.39 20.66
C SER A 570 13.12 -7.63 22.18
N ALA A 571 11.98 -7.93 22.81
CA ALA A 571 11.89 -8.06 24.27
C ALA A 571 12.52 -9.35 24.86
N THR A 572 13.28 -10.12 24.07
CA THR A 572 13.82 -11.43 24.47
C THR A 572 15.30 -11.43 24.84
N GLU A 573 16.07 -10.37 24.54
CA GLU A 573 17.52 -10.32 24.80
C GLU A 573 17.89 -9.87 26.23
N GLY A 574 16.92 -9.75 27.14
CA GLY A 574 17.15 -9.39 28.55
C GLY A 574 17.42 -10.56 29.51
N LEU A 575 17.30 -11.81 29.05
CA LEU A 575 17.35 -13.01 29.91
C LEU A 575 18.22 -14.14 29.32
N ALA A 576 19.39 -13.80 28.80
CA ALA A 576 20.40 -14.79 28.42
C ALA A 576 21.84 -14.30 28.70
N GLY A 577 22.52 -14.94 29.65
CA GLY A 577 23.98 -15.06 29.62
C GLY A 577 24.82 -13.85 30.03
N ALA A 578 24.72 -13.42 31.29
CA ALA A 578 25.86 -12.80 31.97
C ALA A 578 26.97 -13.85 32.22
N ALA A 579 27.65 -14.29 31.16
CA ALA A 579 28.74 -15.26 31.19
C ALA A 579 30.10 -14.53 31.18
N CYS A 580 30.53 -14.08 32.35
CA CYS A 580 31.84 -13.44 32.53
C CYS A 580 32.96 -14.48 32.48
N CYS A 581 33.85 -14.40 31.48
CA CYS A 581 35.06 -15.21 31.42
C CYS A 581 36.20 -14.55 32.22
N GLY A 582 36.26 -14.84 33.53
CA GLY A 582 37.44 -14.67 34.37
C GLY A 582 37.88 -16.02 34.95
N PRO A 583 39.20 -16.31 35.10
CA PRO A 583 39.68 -17.63 35.52
C PRO A 583 39.33 -17.93 36.99
N ALA A 584 39.05 -19.20 37.26
CA ALA A 584 38.48 -19.66 38.52
C ALA A 584 39.48 -19.73 39.69
N THR A 585 38.97 -19.50 40.90
CA THR A 585 39.57 -19.95 42.17
C THR A 585 38.58 -20.87 42.89
N ALA A 586 39.09 -21.95 43.48
CA ALA A 586 38.27 -23.06 44.00
C ALA A 586 37.66 -22.77 45.39
N GLY A 587 36.49 -23.36 45.67
CA GLY A 587 35.82 -23.31 46.99
C GLY A 587 34.85 -24.49 47.18
N ALA A 588 35.01 -25.21 48.29
CA ALA A 588 34.44 -26.53 48.59
C ALA A 588 32.91 -26.64 48.77
N ALA A 589 32.43 -27.88 48.92
CA ALA A 589 31.02 -28.29 48.94
C ALA A 589 30.38 -28.46 50.33
N ALA A 590 29.04 -28.46 50.38
CA ALA A 590 28.17 -29.04 51.43
C ALA A 590 26.75 -29.24 50.82
N SER A 591 26.28 -30.47 50.57
CA SER A 591 25.56 -31.41 51.46
C SER A 591 24.03 -31.25 51.46
N ALA A 592 23.29 -32.32 51.16
CA ALA A 592 21.83 -32.35 51.06
C ALA A 592 21.14 -32.87 52.35
N ALA A 593 19.82 -32.66 52.45
CA ALA A 593 18.96 -33.27 53.47
C ALA A 593 17.55 -33.57 52.91
N GLU A 594 16.99 -34.72 53.29
CA GLU A 594 15.62 -35.17 52.98
C GLU A 594 14.61 -34.74 54.08
N PRO A 595 13.31 -34.93 53.85
CA PRO A 595 12.44 -35.40 54.93
C PRO A 595 11.50 -36.57 54.56
N THR A 596 10.90 -37.15 55.61
CA THR A 596 10.29 -38.50 55.69
C THR A 596 8.75 -38.52 55.57
N ALA A 597 8.16 -39.73 55.61
CA ALA A 597 6.71 -39.99 55.45
C ALA A 597 6.06 -40.72 56.65
N ALA A 598 4.73 -40.56 56.83
CA ALA A 598 3.85 -41.42 57.66
C ALA A 598 2.32 -41.26 57.34
N CYS A 599 1.49 -42.27 57.64
CA CYS A 599 0.03 -42.40 57.33
C CYS A 599 -0.90 -41.78 58.41
N GLY A 600 -2.25 -41.74 58.38
CA GLY A 600 -3.38 -42.27 57.56
C GLY A 600 -4.61 -42.56 58.49
N PRO A 601 -5.76 -43.18 58.10
CA PRO A 601 -6.36 -43.50 56.78
C PRO A 601 -7.90 -43.21 56.63
N ALA A 602 -8.44 -43.49 55.43
CA ALA A 602 -9.81 -43.97 55.10
C ALA A 602 -11.11 -43.14 55.31
N SER A 603 -11.74 -42.73 54.19
CA SER A 603 -13.00 -43.32 53.70
C SER A 603 -13.16 -43.13 52.18
N CYS A 604 -14.20 -43.70 51.55
CA CYS A 604 -14.17 -44.11 50.13
C CYS A 604 -15.22 -43.42 49.21
N GLY A 605 -14.81 -43.16 47.96
CA GLY A 605 -15.65 -42.69 46.86
C GLY A 605 -14.85 -42.60 45.55
N THR A 606 -15.29 -43.24 44.47
CA THR A 606 -14.49 -43.48 43.26
C THR A 606 -14.29 -42.24 42.37
N ALA A 607 -13.03 -41.90 42.08
CA ALA A 607 -12.64 -40.97 41.02
C ALA A 607 -11.53 -41.59 40.15
N VAL A 608 -11.66 -41.45 38.83
CA VAL A 608 -10.66 -41.86 37.83
C VAL A 608 -9.59 -40.76 37.75
N PRO A 609 -8.28 -41.08 37.67
CA PRO A 609 -7.23 -40.12 38.02
C PRO A 609 -7.02 -39.04 36.95
N ALA A 610 -6.96 -37.78 37.40
CA ALA A 610 -6.41 -36.68 36.62
C ALA A 610 -4.88 -36.79 36.61
N SER A 611 -4.27 -36.94 35.44
CA SER A 611 -2.82 -36.87 35.28
C SER A 611 -2.35 -35.41 35.31
N THR A 612 -1.56 -35.06 36.32
CA THR A 612 -0.81 -33.79 36.35
C THR A 612 0.10 -33.70 35.13
N PRO A 613 0.06 -32.63 34.32
CA PRO A 613 1.06 -32.41 33.30
C PRO A 613 2.41 -32.14 33.98
N ALA A 614 3.38 -33.02 33.78
CA ALA A 614 4.76 -32.72 34.12
C ALA A 614 5.22 -31.47 33.34
N ALA A 615 6.08 -30.65 33.94
CA ALA A 615 6.65 -29.49 33.27
C ALA A 615 7.48 -29.94 32.05
N VAL A 616 6.91 -29.81 30.86
CA VAL A 616 7.60 -30.08 29.60
C VAL A 616 8.65 -28.99 29.41
N GLN A 617 9.92 -29.34 29.61
CA GLN A 617 11.02 -28.51 29.12
C GLN A 617 10.84 -28.33 27.62
N ALA A 618 10.90 -27.08 27.14
CA ALA A 618 10.79 -26.77 25.73
C ALA A 618 12.01 -27.35 24.98
N VAL A 619 11.86 -28.56 24.43
CA VAL A 619 12.85 -29.16 23.54
C VAL A 619 12.80 -28.41 22.21
N GLY A 620 13.60 -27.36 22.12
CA GLY A 620 13.78 -26.58 20.90
C GLY A 620 14.23 -27.49 19.75
N CYS A 621 13.57 -27.35 18.60
CA CYS A 621 13.91 -28.15 17.43
C CYS A 621 15.39 -27.92 17.06
N CYS A 622 16.13 -29.00 16.84
CA CYS A 622 17.49 -29.01 16.30
C CYS A 622 18.66 -28.53 17.21
N GLY A 623 18.54 -28.50 18.54
CA GLY A 623 19.73 -28.50 19.42
C GLY A 623 20.58 -27.22 19.45
N GLY A 624 20.07 -26.10 18.94
CA GLY A 624 20.73 -24.79 18.95
C GLY A 624 21.54 -24.45 17.69
N ALA A 625 21.95 -23.19 17.60
CA ALA A 625 22.72 -22.66 16.46
C ALA A 625 24.06 -23.39 16.27
N PRO A 626 24.57 -23.52 15.03
CA PRO A 626 25.91 -24.06 14.77
C PRO A 626 26.98 -23.22 15.48
N ARG A 627 28.03 -23.86 15.96
CA ARG A 627 29.08 -23.24 16.79
C ARG A 627 30.21 -22.62 16.00
N ALA A 628 30.54 -23.16 14.82
CA ALA A 628 31.63 -22.66 13.98
C ALA A 628 31.35 -22.72 12.46
N ASN A 629 30.57 -23.69 11.98
CA ASN A 629 30.40 -23.94 10.55
C ASN A 629 29.09 -23.33 9.98
N ALA A 630 29.22 -22.25 9.21
CA ALA A 630 28.11 -21.58 8.53
C ALA A 630 27.38 -22.43 7.45
N SER A 631 27.94 -23.58 7.05
CA SER A 631 27.26 -24.55 6.16
C SER A 631 26.43 -25.61 6.91
N ALA A 632 26.36 -25.54 8.24
CA ALA A 632 25.51 -26.38 9.07
C ALA A 632 24.27 -25.60 9.53
N CYS A 633 23.08 -26.24 9.48
CA CYS A 633 21.83 -25.57 9.89
C CYS A 633 21.70 -25.45 11.41
N CYS A 634 22.38 -26.32 12.17
CA CYS A 634 22.32 -26.37 13.63
C CYS A 634 23.55 -27.09 14.21
N ALA A 635 23.75 -27.01 15.53
CA ALA A 635 24.85 -27.70 16.22
C ALA A 635 24.82 -29.23 16.03
N LEU A 636 23.63 -29.83 15.87
CA LEU A 636 23.49 -31.27 15.63
C LEU A 636 23.89 -31.67 14.20
N ASP A 637 23.64 -30.79 13.22
CA ASP A 637 24.03 -30.95 11.82
C ASP A 637 25.54 -30.78 11.65
N GLU A 638 26.14 -29.84 12.39
CA GLU A 638 27.59 -29.63 12.47
C GLU A 638 28.33 -30.85 13.03
N LEU A 639 27.83 -31.42 14.14
CA LEU A 639 28.39 -32.65 14.73
C LEU A 639 28.36 -33.82 13.75
N LYS A 640 27.21 -34.07 13.10
CA LYS A 640 27.08 -35.17 12.13
C LYS A 640 27.98 -34.98 10.90
N LYS A 641 28.14 -33.76 10.41
CA LYS A 641 29.07 -33.44 9.32
C LYS A 641 30.54 -33.63 9.73
N ALA A 642 30.90 -33.28 10.97
CA ALA A 642 32.24 -33.55 11.51
C ALA A 642 32.53 -35.06 11.67
N GLU A 643 31.49 -35.87 11.91
CA GLU A 643 31.55 -37.33 11.94
C GLU A 643 31.49 -37.98 10.54
N GLY A 644 31.40 -37.19 9.46
CA GLY A 644 31.38 -37.66 8.08
C GLY A 644 30.03 -38.19 7.58
N ALA A 645 28.95 -37.97 8.32
CA ALA A 645 27.60 -38.35 7.92
C ALA A 645 26.91 -37.26 7.08
N GLU A 646 25.96 -37.66 6.22
CA GLU A 646 25.04 -36.70 5.60
C GLU A 646 24.16 -36.04 6.68
N GLY A 647 24.14 -34.70 6.66
CA GLY A 647 23.47 -33.87 7.64
C GLY A 647 21.93 -33.92 7.57
N CYS A 648 21.24 -33.04 8.30
CA CYS A 648 19.78 -33.03 8.38
C CYS A 648 19.04 -32.66 7.08
N GLY A 649 19.75 -32.28 6.02
CA GLY A 649 19.18 -31.86 4.73
C GLY A 649 18.53 -30.47 4.74
N CYS A 650 18.69 -29.72 5.84
CA CYS A 650 17.96 -28.48 6.11
C CYS A 650 18.59 -27.22 5.43
N GLY A 651 18.95 -27.28 4.14
CA GLY A 651 19.56 -26.15 3.44
C GLY A 651 19.93 -26.44 1.98
N THR A 652 19.67 -25.49 1.07
CA THR A 652 19.55 -25.72 -0.39
C THR A 652 20.87 -25.84 -1.17
N THR A 653 20.95 -26.85 -2.04
CA THR A 653 21.57 -26.74 -3.39
C THR A 653 20.71 -27.48 -4.42
N LEU A 654 20.61 -26.94 -5.64
CA LEU A 654 19.84 -27.54 -6.74
C LEU A 654 20.47 -28.87 -7.22
N PRO A 655 19.70 -29.96 -7.39
CA PRO A 655 20.17 -31.13 -8.14
C PRO A 655 20.14 -30.85 -9.66
N PRO A 656 21.11 -31.35 -10.45
CA PRO A 656 21.12 -31.18 -11.89
C PRO A 656 19.99 -31.98 -12.57
N ALA A 657 19.54 -31.47 -13.72
CA ALA A 657 18.44 -32.06 -14.49
C ALA A 657 18.70 -33.52 -14.90
N ARG A 658 17.70 -34.37 -14.76
CA ARG A 658 17.68 -35.74 -15.33
C ARG A 658 16.80 -35.78 -16.58
N GLU A 659 17.31 -36.43 -17.63
CA GLU A 659 16.56 -36.73 -18.85
C GLU A 659 15.39 -37.71 -18.60
N PRO A 660 14.36 -37.71 -19.48
CA PRO A 660 13.13 -38.46 -19.24
C PRO A 660 13.28 -39.97 -19.51
N ALA A 661 13.19 -40.78 -18.47
CA ALA A 661 13.08 -42.23 -18.59
C ALA A 661 11.63 -42.67 -18.92
N ARG A 662 11.48 -43.50 -19.95
CA ARG A 662 10.20 -44.05 -20.44
C ARG A 662 9.43 -44.81 -19.35
N ALA A 663 8.16 -44.48 -19.14
CA ALA A 663 7.21 -45.37 -18.50
C ALA A 663 6.73 -46.45 -19.50
N LYS A 664 6.92 -47.73 -19.17
CA LYS A 664 6.17 -48.85 -19.73
C LYS A 664 4.99 -49.17 -18.80
N ALA A 665 3.88 -49.62 -19.37
CA ALA A 665 2.69 -50.01 -18.62
C ALA A 665 2.84 -51.36 -17.89
N ALA A 666 2.13 -51.52 -16.77
CA ALA A 666 1.29 -52.69 -16.44
C ALA A 666 0.52 -52.49 -15.11
N CYS A 667 -0.55 -53.29 -14.97
CA CYS A 667 -1.50 -53.52 -13.86
C CYS A 667 -1.01 -53.34 -12.40
N CYS A 668 -1.87 -53.17 -11.39
CA CYS A 668 -3.31 -53.54 -11.29
C CYS A 668 -4.21 -52.39 -10.79
#